data_AF-A0AA88LJU3-F1
#
_entry.id   AF-A0AA88LJU3-F1
#
_cell.length_a   1.000
_cell.length_b   1.000
_cell.length_c   1.000
_cell.angle_alpha   90.00
_cell.angle_beta   90.00
_cell.angle_gamma   90.00
#
_symmetry.space_group_name_H-M   'P 1'
#
loop_
_entity.id
_entity.type
_entity.pdbx_description
1 polymer ?
#
loop_
_entity_poly.entity_id
_entity_poly.type
_entity_poly.pdbx_seq_one_letter_code
_entity_poly.pdbx_strand_id
1 'polypeptide(L)'
;MGINFKKLSLNRCIAGTLAIYLVIFGFIIIMHISISNIYAMFSKYSYSPTYESDVTYVEATDLSKMSSLRFSLEDMIRLKNSVSMELRDLELKRRKILDELTTLTKKVNETRAEILKVQVEKEKVYKSLEQAKVMRLEAMEKNTPELAPPLHIVPQYDKESKYIFDKSASQCRLDYCFDFSQCPLTEELKVFLYPVAERAFVDTLMWQKALESSGFITKNPEEACLYFVVNLNKDLTKLAHWRGDGRNHVVIDLNNKSLSSMSRAIYARQYSSSYRKNYDIVLPFTKVSSDILSLPPLSPARRKYLLSFQGEVKSQSPEEQIVISVLKKLQLSTTDDKFLIHFKCINNVLSAEEEEYALCGTYQSREEILKESTFSLILSPQDFKITSTKSVQQRLYESLKFGAIPVILGYIDIPFQNEIDWSRAAIIMPKARATEVHYLLRTISDADVLSLRRFGRIIWDKYFKTAETVVATMLSALRDTLRLFPSPLEETPSLSVFNSTFNPLKTDPPPSDEEIDEYLGPIEPPLASPKFVRNYTYTTMNSYERWNVMFEPFHLFQNTPFDPVVPTEARFVGSSNGFRPVNGGAGGAGKEFSEVIGGNRPREQFTVVMLAYERDQVMIASLGRLNEVPYLNKVIVVWNSRQPPAEDLQWPDIGVPIVVVKTEKNSLNNRFLPFDEIETEAILSVDDDVHLRHDEIVFGFRVWREQRDRIVGFPGRFHAWDPLYGGWHYNSNYSCELSMVLTGNQSMDIPLSWLSSNSF
;
A
#
# COMPACT_ATOMS: atom_id res chain seq x y z
N MET A 1 -2.68 -10.44 -62.81
CA MET A 1 -2.32 -11.82 -62.46
C MET A 1 -2.33 -11.95 -60.95
N GLY A 2 -3.08 -12.89 -60.37
CA GLY A 2 -3.02 -13.13 -58.92
C GLY A 2 -4.31 -13.55 -58.23
N ILE A 3 -5.14 -14.41 -58.84
CA ILE A 3 -6.21 -15.13 -58.14
C ILE A 3 -6.05 -16.61 -58.49
N ASN A 4 -5.21 -17.35 -57.74
CA ASN A 4 -5.27 -18.83 -57.70
C ASN A 4 -4.33 -19.54 -56.70
N PHE A 5 -3.92 -18.92 -55.58
CA PHE A 5 -3.05 -19.61 -54.60
C PHE A 5 -3.75 -20.18 -53.36
N LYS A 6 -5.00 -19.80 -53.06
CA LYS A 6 -5.72 -20.30 -51.86
C LYS A 6 -6.44 -21.65 -52.02
N LYS A 7 -6.68 -22.12 -53.25
CA LYS A 7 -7.36 -23.42 -53.49
C LYS A 7 -6.42 -24.64 -53.52
N LEU A 8 -5.11 -24.44 -53.67
CA LEU A 8 -4.15 -25.55 -53.74
C LEU A 8 -3.67 -26.04 -52.36
N SER A 9 -3.70 -25.20 -51.31
CA SER A 9 -3.24 -25.60 -49.97
C SER A 9 -4.28 -26.40 -49.19
N LEU A 10 -5.57 -26.09 -49.33
CA LEU A 10 -6.65 -26.78 -48.62
C LEU A 10 -6.78 -28.25 -49.06
N ASN A 11 -6.66 -28.53 -50.36
CA ASN A 11 -6.70 -29.90 -50.87
C ASN A 11 -5.48 -30.74 -50.46
N ARG A 12 -4.32 -30.12 -50.23
CA ARG A 12 -3.12 -30.81 -49.70
C ARG A 12 -3.26 -31.11 -48.21
N CYS A 13 -3.87 -30.22 -47.42
CA CYS A 13 -4.16 -30.49 -46.01
C CYS A 13 -5.18 -31.61 -45.83
N ILE A 14 -6.27 -31.62 -46.63
CA ILE A 14 -7.31 -32.66 -46.54
C ILE A 14 -6.77 -34.03 -46.97
N ALA A 15 -5.91 -34.09 -47.99
CA ALA A 15 -5.25 -35.34 -48.39
C ALA A 15 -4.25 -35.84 -47.33
N GLY A 16 -3.53 -34.93 -46.66
CA GLY A 16 -2.61 -35.25 -45.59
C GLY A 16 -3.30 -35.79 -44.33
N THR A 17 -4.42 -35.18 -43.92
CA THR A 17 -5.21 -35.65 -42.78
C THR A 17 -5.88 -36.99 -43.04
N LEU A 18 -6.37 -37.24 -44.26
CA LEU A 18 -6.91 -38.55 -44.65
C LEU A 18 -5.84 -39.65 -44.64
N ALA A 19 -4.63 -39.35 -45.11
CA ALA A 19 -3.52 -40.31 -45.10
C ALA A 19 -3.10 -40.68 -43.67
N ILE A 20 -3.05 -39.71 -42.75
CA ILE A 20 -2.74 -39.96 -41.34
C ILE A 20 -3.84 -40.81 -40.69
N TYR A 21 -5.12 -40.52 -40.98
CA TYR A 21 -6.24 -41.33 -40.48
C TYR A 21 -6.18 -42.78 -40.97
N LEU A 22 -5.82 -43.01 -42.23
CA LEU A 22 -5.67 -44.36 -42.78
C LEU A 22 -4.49 -45.12 -42.17
N VAL A 23 -3.39 -44.43 -41.86
CA VAL A 23 -2.23 -45.04 -41.18
C VAL A 23 -2.57 -45.39 -39.72
N ILE A 24 -3.24 -44.51 -38.99
CA ILE A 24 -3.69 -44.78 -37.60
C ILE A 24 -4.71 -45.92 -37.58
N PHE A 25 -5.68 -45.92 -38.50
CA PHE A 25 -6.67 -46.99 -38.60
C PHE A 25 -6.03 -48.33 -38.99
N GLY A 26 -5.04 -48.32 -39.88
CA GLY A 26 -4.23 -49.50 -40.20
C GLY A 26 -3.47 -50.03 -38.99
N PHE A 27 -2.88 -49.15 -38.17
CA PHE A 27 -2.21 -49.54 -36.93
C PHE A 27 -3.16 -50.15 -35.91
N ILE A 28 -4.37 -49.61 -35.77
CA ILE A 28 -5.40 -50.16 -34.88
C ILE A 28 -5.83 -51.55 -35.35
N ILE A 29 -6.02 -51.77 -36.65
CA ILE A 29 -6.36 -53.11 -37.20
C ILE A 29 -5.22 -54.09 -36.96
N ILE A 30 -3.97 -53.70 -37.19
CA ILE A 30 -2.80 -54.56 -36.94
C ILE A 30 -2.69 -54.91 -35.46
N MET A 31 -2.91 -53.95 -34.56
CA MET A 31 -2.96 -54.20 -33.12
C MET A 31 -4.11 -55.13 -32.75
N HIS A 32 -5.29 -54.96 -33.35
CA HIS A 32 -6.45 -55.79 -33.06
C HIS A 32 -6.27 -57.24 -33.54
N ILE A 33 -5.63 -57.43 -34.71
CA ILE A 33 -5.25 -58.76 -35.24
C ILE A 33 -4.16 -59.39 -34.36
N SER A 34 -3.20 -58.59 -33.89
CA SER A 34 -2.12 -59.06 -33.00
C SER A 34 -2.68 -59.51 -31.65
N ILE A 35 -3.61 -58.74 -31.07
CA ILE A 35 -4.30 -59.08 -29.81
C ILE A 35 -5.21 -60.30 -30.01
N SER A 36 -5.91 -60.41 -31.14
CA SER A 36 -6.76 -61.58 -31.45
C SER A 36 -5.93 -62.86 -31.64
N ASN A 37 -4.76 -62.77 -32.28
CA ASN A 37 -3.83 -63.90 -32.41
C ASN A 37 -3.21 -64.31 -31.07
N ILE A 38 -2.91 -63.35 -30.18
CA ILE A 38 -2.46 -63.64 -28.81
C ILE A 38 -3.58 -64.32 -28.01
N TYR A 39 -4.83 -63.86 -28.16
CA TYR A 39 -5.99 -64.48 -27.52
C TYR A 39 -6.26 -65.91 -28.03
N ALA A 40 -6.09 -66.15 -29.34
CA ALA A 40 -6.20 -67.47 -29.96
C ALA A 40 -5.04 -68.42 -29.58
N MET A 41 -3.87 -67.86 -29.24
CA MET A 41 -2.74 -68.63 -28.72
C MET A 41 -2.95 -69.01 -27.24
N PHE A 42 -3.54 -68.12 -26.44
CA PHE A 42 -3.89 -68.39 -25.04
C PHE A 42 -5.12 -69.30 -24.87
N SER A 43 -6.08 -69.31 -25.81
CA SER A 43 -7.24 -70.21 -25.78
C SER A 43 -6.91 -71.67 -26.14
N LYS A 44 -5.64 -71.98 -26.47
CA LYS A 44 -5.17 -73.34 -26.76
C LYS A 44 -4.58 -74.08 -25.55
N TYR A 45 -4.50 -73.40 -24.40
CA TYR A 45 -4.07 -73.96 -23.11
C TYR A 45 -5.09 -73.71 -22.01
N SER A 46 -6.31 -74.22 -22.20
CA SER A 46 -7.31 -74.35 -21.13
C SER A 46 -7.57 -75.83 -20.86
N TYR A 47 -6.77 -76.41 -19.98
CA TYR A 47 -6.97 -77.78 -19.50
C TYR A 47 -8.01 -77.75 -18.37
N SER A 48 -9.23 -78.19 -18.68
CA SER A 48 -10.30 -78.45 -17.71
C SER A 48 -10.20 -79.91 -17.26
N PRO A 49 -10.13 -80.25 -15.96
CA PRO A 49 -10.11 -81.64 -15.54
C PRO A 49 -11.54 -82.18 -15.47
N THR A 50 -11.94 -82.97 -16.49
CA THR A 50 -13.11 -83.85 -16.41
C THR A 50 -12.72 -85.13 -15.69
N TYR A 51 -13.32 -85.36 -14.53
CA TYR A 51 -13.19 -86.57 -13.73
C TYR A 51 -14.20 -87.60 -14.28
N GLU A 52 -13.73 -88.56 -15.07
CA GLU A 52 -14.53 -89.67 -15.58
C GLU A 52 -14.05 -90.95 -14.87
N SER A 53 -14.91 -91.48 -13.99
CA SER A 53 -14.65 -92.67 -13.19
C SER A 53 -15.19 -93.90 -13.93
N ASP A 54 -14.33 -94.54 -14.72
CA ASP A 54 -14.62 -95.88 -15.27
C ASP A 54 -14.30 -96.94 -14.22
N VAL A 55 -15.35 -97.48 -13.59
CA VAL A 55 -15.30 -98.62 -12.67
C VAL A 55 -15.64 -99.87 -13.47
N THR A 56 -14.63 -100.60 -13.91
CA THR A 56 -14.78 -101.97 -14.43
C THR A 56 -14.61 -102.98 -13.31
N TYR A 57 -15.68 -103.71 -12.99
CA TYR A 57 -15.65 -104.88 -12.12
C TYR A 57 -14.83 -106.00 -12.78
N VAL A 58 -13.80 -106.49 -12.09
CA VAL A 58 -13.08 -107.71 -12.46
C VAL A 58 -13.34 -108.74 -11.36
N GLU A 59 -13.98 -109.85 -11.74
CA GLU A 59 -14.20 -110.99 -10.86
C GLU A 59 -12.87 -111.57 -10.36
N ALA A 60 -12.83 -111.85 -9.05
CA ALA A 60 -11.67 -112.33 -8.34
C ALA A 60 -11.40 -113.81 -8.64
N THR A 61 -10.34 -114.11 -9.39
CA THR A 61 -9.67 -115.43 -9.38
C THR A 61 -8.17 -115.28 -9.65
N ASP A 62 -7.40 -114.69 -8.72
CA ASP A 62 -6.00 -115.10 -8.52
C ASP A 62 -5.37 -114.44 -7.28
N LEU A 63 -5.03 -115.26 -6.28
CA LEU A 63 -4.49 -114.81 -4.99
C LEU A 63 -3.01 -114.35 -5.05
N SER A 64 -2.38 -114.36 -6.23
CA SER A 64 -0.96 -114.04 -6.43
C SER A 64 -0.69 -112.62 -6.97
N LYS A 65 -1.72 -111.90 -7.44
CA LYS A 65 -1.60 -110.51 -7.96
C LYS A 65 -1.88 -109.41 -6.92
N MET A 66 -2.32 -109.77 -5.71
CA MET A 66 -2.71 -108.79 -4.68
C MET A 66 -1.51 -108.18 -3.93
N SER A 67 -0.35 -108.84 -3.92
CA SER A 67 0.89 -108.31 -3.33
C SER A 67 1.59 -107.30 -4.24
N SER A 68 1.61 -107.54 -5.56
CA SER A 68 2.24 -106.63 -6.53
C SER A 68 1.43 -105.34 -6.73
N LEU A 69 0.10 -105.42 -6.70
CA LEU A 69 -0.78 -104.24 -6.73
C LEU A 69 -0.68 -103.41 -5.45
N ARG A 70 -0.58 -104.02 -4.26
CA ARG A 70 -0.33 -103.29 -3.01
C ARG A 70 0.99 -102.53 -3.02
N PHE A 71 2.06 -103.18 -3.50
CA PHE A 71 3.38 -102.56 -3.61
C PHE A 71 3.36 -101.36 -4.59
N SER A 72 2.72 -101.50 -5.75
CA SER A 72 2.55 -100.39 -6.71
C SER A 72 1.69 -99.24 -6.16
N LEU A 73 0.67 -99.53 -5.34
CA LEU A 73 -0.18 -98.51 -4.73
C LEU A 73 0.56 -97.77 -3.61
N GLU A 74 1.35 -98.47 -2.79
CA GLU A 74 2.24 -97.86 -1.79
C GLU A 74 3.33 -97.00 -2.43
N ASP A 75 3.95 -97.46 -3.53
CA ASP A 75 4.94 -96.66 -4.27
C ASP A 75 4.31 -95.44 -4.95
N MET A 76 3.10 -95.53 -5.51
CA MET A 76 2.39 -94.37 -6.06
C MET A 76 1.97 -93.37 -4.97
N ILE A 77 1.55 -93.83 -3.78
CA ILE A 77 1.25 -92.95 -2.64
C ILE A 77 2.52 -92.27 -2.15
N ARG A 78 3.64 -93.00 -2.11
CA ARG A 78 4.95 -92.46 -1.73
C ARG A 78 5.45 -91.40 -2.72
N LEU A 79 5.33 -91.67 -4.02
CA LEU A 79 5.68 -90.72 -5.09
C LEU A 79 4.75 -89.50 -5.08
N LYS A 80 3.43 -89.67 -4.89
CA LYS A 80 2.48 -88.57 -4.75
C LYS A 80 2.80 -87.67 -3.56
N ASN A 81 3.14 -88.27 -2.41
CA ASN A 81 3.52 -87.51 -1.22
C ASN A 81 4.84 -86.76 -1.42
N SER A 82 5.82 -87.38 -2.10
CA SER A 82 7.09 -86.74 -2.46
C SER A 82 6.88 -85.55 -3.41
N VAL A 83 6.12 -85.74 -4.49
CA VAL A 83 5.84 -84.69 -5.48
C VAL A 83 4.99 -83.58 -4.86
N SER A 84 4.03 -83.90 -4.00
CA SER A 84 3.22 -82.90 -3.28
C SER A 84 4.06 -82.07 -2.31
N MET A 85 5.03 -82.69 -1.61
CA MET A 85 5.99 -81.98 -0.76
C MET A 85 6.91 -81.07 -1.58
N GLU A 86 7.44 -81.55 -2.72
CA GLU A 86 8.26 -80.72 -3.61
C GLU A 86 7.46 -79.57 -4.23
N LEU A 87 6.22 -79.80 -4.64
CA LEU A 87 5.35 -78.77 -5.21
C LEU A 87 5.06 -77.67 -4.16
N ARG A 88 4.83 -78.07 -2.91
CA ARG A 88 4.63 -77.15 -1.79
C ARG A 88 5.90 -76.35 -1.48
N ASP A 89 7.07 -76.97 -1.54
CA ASP A 89 8.36 -76.28 -1.35
C ASP A 89 8.64 -75.29 -2.50
N LEU A 90 8.31 -75.67 -3.74
CA LEU A 90 8.39 -74.79 -4.91
C LEU A 90 7.38 -73.62 -4.84
N GLU A 91 6.16 -73.83 -4.34
CA GLU A 91 5.19 -72.75 -4.11
C GLU A 91 5.65 -71.79 -3.01
N LEU A 92 6.25 -72.30 -1.94
CA LEU A 92 6.84 -71.46 -0.89
C LEU A 92 8.01 -70.62 -1.44
N LYS A 93 8.88 -71.22 -2.24
CA LYS A 93 9.97 -70.50 -2.96
C LYS A 93 9.40 -69.45 -3.91
N ARG A 94 8.36 -69.78 -4.67
CA ARG A 94 7.69 -68.83 -5.58
C ARG A 94 7.11 -67.63 -4.83
N ARG A 95 6.41 -67.87 -3.71
CA ARG A 95 5.88 -66.78 -2.86
C ARG A 95 6.99 -65.90 -2.32
N LYS A 96 8.09 -66.49 -1.85
CA LYS A 96 9.25 -65.74 -1.36
C LYS A 96 9.87 -64.85 -2.46
N ILE A 97 10.01 -65.37 -3.67
CA ILE A 97 10.51 -64.60 -4.82
C ILE A 97 9.54 -63.47 -5.20
N LEU A 98 8.23 -63.70 -5.12
CA LEU A 98 7.23 -62.65 -5.38
C LEU A 98 7.26 -61.53 -4.33
N ASP A 99 7.44 -61.85 -3.05
CA ASP A 99 7.63 -60.85 -1.99
C ASP A 99 8.95 -60.07 -2.15
N GLU A 100 10.03 -60.76 -2.54
CA GLU A 100 11.30 -60.10 -2.89
C GLU A 100 11.13 -59.18 -4.10
N LEU A 101 10.35 -59.59 -5.12
CA LEU A 101 10.11 -58.78 -6.31
C LEU A 101 9.26 -57.54 -6.00
N THR A 102 8.23 -57.65 -5.15
CA THR A 102 7.42 -56.49 -4.75
C THR A 102 8.22 -55.49 -3.91
N THR A 103 9.05 -55.98 -2.97
CA THR A 103 9.92 -55.13 -2.16
C THR A 103 11.02 -54.46 -2.98
N LEU A 104 11.64 -55.17 -3.94
CA LEU A 104 12.58 -54.58 -4.90
C LEU A 104 11.92 -53.54 -5.78
N THR A 105 10.70 -53.80 -6.27
CA THR A 105 9.96 -52.84 -7.10
C THR A 105 9.62 -51.56 -6.33
N LYS A 106 9.22 -51.69 -5.06
CA LYS A 106 9.00 -50.54 -4.17
C LYS A 106 10.28 -49.71 -4.01
N LYS A 107 11.42 -50.36 -3.74
CA LYS A 107 12.72 -49.67 -3.66
C LYS A 107 13.10 -48.96 -4.96
N VAL A 108 12.90 -49.59 -6.12
CA VAL A 108 13.19 -48.96 -7.43
C VAL A 108 12.36 -47.69 -7.62
N ASN A 109 11.09 -47.70 -7.23
CA ASN A 109 10.23 -46.51 -7.32
C ASN A 109 10.65 -45.41 -6.34
N GLU A 110 10.99 -45.77 -5.09
CA GLU A 110 11.51 -44.83 -4.10
C GLU A 110 12.83 -44.18 -4.57
N THR A 111 13.79 -44.96 -5.06
CA THR A 111 15.06 -44.44 -5.59
C THR A 111 14.86 -43.58 -6.84
N ARG A 112 13.89 -43.91 -7.71
CA ARG A 112 13.57 -43.07 -8.88
C ARG A 112 13.01 -41.71 -8.45
N ALA A 113 12.12 -41.67 -7.46
CA ALA A 113 11.59 -40.42 -6.93
C ALA A 113 12.71 -39.57 -6.30
N GLU A 114 13.65 -40.21 -5.58
CA GLU A 114 14.80 -39.54 -5.00
C GLU A 114 15.75 -38.96 -6.07
N ILE A 115 16.00 -39.68 -7.17
CA ILE A 115 16.82 -39.17 -8.29
C ILE A 115 16.18 -37.93 -8.93
N LEU A 116 14.86 -37.96 -9.17
CA LEU A 116 14.14 -36.82 -9.74
C LEU A 116 14.22 -35.60 -8.81
N LYS A 117 14.02 -35.81 -7.50
CA LYS A 117 14.16 -34.76 -6.49
C LYS A 117 15.55 -34.13 -6.50
N VAL A 118 16.60 -34.95 -6.51
CA VAL A 118 18.00 -34.48 -6.54
C VAL A 118 18.31 -33.75 -7.86
N GLN A 119 17.72 -34.15 -8.99
CA GLN A 119 17.87 -33.43 -10.26
C GLN A 119 17.26 -32.03 -10.20
N VAL A 120 16.05 -31.90 -9.67
CA VAL A 120 15.38 -30.59 -9.49
C VAL A 120 16.18 -29.70 -8.53
N GLU A 121 16.63 -30.24 -7.40
CA GLU A 121 17.48 -29.50 -6.45
C GLU A 121 18.77 -29.02 -7.10
N LYS A 122 19.41 -29.86 -7.91
CA LYS A 122 20.62 -29.49 -8.67
C LYS A 122 20.35 -28.31 -9.59
N GLU A 123 19.27 -28.33 -10.37
CA GLU A 123 18.95 -27.22 -11.28
C GLU A 123 18.67 -25.91 -10.52
N LYS A 124 17.96 -25.99 -9.38
CA LYS A 124 17.71 -24.83 -8.51
C LYS A 124 19.01 -24.22 -7.97
N VAL A 125 19.95 -25.06 -7.54
CA VAL A 125 21.27 -24.62 -7.06
C VAL A 125 22.09 -23.98 -8.19
N TYR A 126 22.08 -24.56 -9.39
CA TYR A 126 22.78 -23.98 -10.55
C TYR A 126 22.25 -22.58 -10.91
N LYS A 127 20.92 -22.41 -10.98
CA LYS A 127 20.29 -21.09 -11.23
C LYS A 127 20.71 -20.07 -10.17
N SER A 128 20.64 -20.45 -8.89
CA SER A 128 21.06 -19.61 -7.76
C SER A 128 22.53 -19.20 -7.84
N LEU A 129 23.42 -20.13 -8.22
CA LEU A 129 24.85 -19.85 -8.40
C LEU A 129 25.11 -18.84 -9.52
N GLU A 130 24.42 -18.95 -10.64
CA GLU A 130 24.52 -18.02 -11.77
C GLU A 130 24.12 -16.60 -11.35
N GLN A 131 23.03 -16.47 -10.60
CA GLN A 131 22.57 -15.19 -10.08
C GLN A 131 23.50 -14.60 -9.02
N ALA A 132 24.04 -15.44 -8.13
CA ALA A 132 25.02 -14.99 -7.13
C ALA A 132 26.28 -14.41 -7.80
N LYS A 133 26.70 -14.96 -8.95
CA LYS A 133 27.80 -14.39 -9.76
C LYS A 133 27.43 -13.03 -10.33
N VAL A 134 26.23 -12.88 -10.89
CA VAL A 134 25.74 -11.60 -11.43
C VAL A 134 25.67 -10.54 -10.32
N MET A 135 25.04 -10.86 -9.18
CA MET A 135 24.95 -9.95 -8.04
C MET A 135 26.32 -9.50 -7.54
N ARG A 136 27.30 -10.42 -7.51
CA ARG A 136 28.68 -10.09 -7.12
C ARG A 136 29.32 -9.11 -8.11
N LEU A 137 29.14 -9.31 -9.41
CA LEU A 137 29.67 -8.41 -10.44
C LEU A 137 29.01 -7.02 -10.33
N GLU A 138 27.69 -6.96 -10.17
CA GLU A 138 26.95 -5.70 -9.96
C GLU A 138 27.42 -4.97 -8.69
N ALA A 139 27.68 -5.70 -7.60
CA ALA A 139 28.21 -5.13 -6.37
C ALA A 139 29.64 -4.57 -6.54
N MET A 140 30.46 -5.16 -7.41
CA MET A 140 31.80 -4.68 -7.74
C MET A 140 31.77 -3.47 -8.70
N GLU A 141 30.80 -3.40 -9.61
CA GLU A 141 30.60 -2.26 -10.52
C GLU A 141 29.93 -1.06 -9.86
N LYS A 142 29.30 -1.26 -8.69
CA LYS A 142 28.64 -0.20 -7.91
C LYS A 142 29.66 0.83 -7.42
N ASN A 143 29.92 1.84 -8.27
CA ASN A 143 30.73 3.01 -7.96
C ASN A 143 29.94 4.02 -7.10
N THR A 144 29.38 3.57 -5.97
CA THR A 144 28.80 4.47 -4.99
C THR A 144 29.91 4.93 -4.06
N PRO A 145 30.18 6.24 -3.94
CA PRO A 145 31.14 6.73 -2.96
C PRO A 145 30.67 6.30 -1.56
N GLU A 146 31.59 5.80 -0.73
CA GLU A 146 31.32 5.59 0.69
C GLU A 146 31.06 6.96 1.32
N LEU A 147 29.78 7.28 1.54
CA LEU A 147 29.36 8.52 2.19
C LEU A 147 29.62 8.38 3.68
N ALA A 148 30.65 9.08 4.17
CA ALA A 148 30.85 9.26 5.60
C ALA A 148 29.74 10.17 6.18
N PRO A 149 29.32 9.96 7.45
CA PRO A 149 28.42 10.88 8.11
C PRO A 149 29.02 12.30 8.16
N PRO A 150 28.19 13.35 8.10
CA PRO A 150 28.66 14.72 8.24
C PRO A 150 29.38 14.92 9.58
N LEU A 151 30.34 15.84 9.60
CA LEU A 151 31.02 16.25 10.83
C LEU A 151 30.01 16.85 11.82
N HIS A 152 30.22 16.58 13.11
CA HIS A 152 29.40 17.16 14.16
C HIS A 152 29.51 18.69 14.17
N ILE A 153 28.36 19.38 14.20
CA ILE A 153 28.30 20.85 14.23
C ILE A 153 28.65 21.32 15.65
N VAL A 154 29.74 22.06 15.80
CA VAL A 154 30.12 22.65 17.09
C VAL A 154 29.17 23.81 17.40
N PRO A 155 28.65 23.93 18.64
CA PRO A 155 27.82 25.07 19.04
C PRO A 155 28.54 26.40 18.78
N GLN A 156 27.86 27.34 18.11
CA GLN A 156 28.43 28.66 17.83
C GLN A 156 28.65 29.49 19.10
N TYR A 157 28.00 29.11 20.20
CA TYR A 157 28.04 29.81 21.48
C TYR A 157 28.18 28.82 22.63
N ASP A 158 28.92 29.19 23.67
CA ASP A 158 29.03 28.38 24.89
C ASP A 158 27.65 28.18 25.54
N LYS A 159 27.38 26.94 25.97
CA LYS A 159 26.11 26.51 26.57
C LYS A 159 25.68 27.36 27.78
N GLU A 160 26.63 27.99 28.47
CA GLU A 160 26.42 28.79 29.67
C GLU A 160 26.36 30.31 29.43
N SER A 161 26.70 30.77 28.22
CA SER A 161 26.75 32.20 27.91
C SER A 161 25.34 32.78 27.72
N LYS A 162 24.95 33.73 28.58
CA LYS A 162 23.73 34.53 28.41
C LYS A 162 23.97 35.58 27.33
N TYR A 163 23.74 35.21 26.08
CA TYR A 163 23.82 36.14 24.97
C TYR A 163 22.60 37.08 24.99
N ILE A 164 22.83 38.38 24.93
CA ILE A 164 21.77 39.39 24.77
C ILE A 164 21.63 39.63 23.27
N PHE A 165 20.45 39.36 22.71
CA PHE A 165 20.19 39.60 21.31
C PHE A 165 19.99 41.10 21.04
N ASP A 166 21.03 41.73 20.48
CA ASP A 166 21.11 43.19 20.24
C ASP A 166 20.42 43.64 18.93
N LYS A 167 19.90 42.70 18.13
CA LYS A 167 19.20 43.01 16.86
C LYS A 167 17.68 43.08 17.05
N SER A 168 16.99 43.81 16.18
CA SER A 168 15.52 43.86 16.20
C SER A 168 14.94 42.47 15.89
N ALA A 169 13.92 42.04 16.64
CA ALA A 169 13.27 40.75 16.43
C ALA A 169 12.70 40.59 15.00
N SER A 170 12.38 41.71 14.33
CA SER A 170 11.93 41.77 12.93
C SER A 170 12.97 41.35 11.88
N GLN A 171 14.26 41.30 12.23
CA GLN A 171 15.34 40.86 11.33
C GLN A 171 15.71 39.39 11.51
N CYS A 172 14.93 38.65 12.30
CA CYS A 172 15.22 37.27 12.65
C CYS A 172 14.90 36.35 11.47
N ARG A 173 15.94 35.70 10.94
CA ARG A 173 15.87 34.68 9.90
C ARG A 173 16.44 33.38 10.42
N LEU A 174 16.04 32.26 9.82
CA LEU A 174 16.42 30.92 10.28
C LEU A 174 17.95 30.74 10.40
N ASP A 175 18.71 31.24 9.43
CA ASP A 175 20.17 31.19 9.38
C ASP A 175 20.89 31.94 10.51
N TYR A 176 20.28 32.97 11.09
CA TYR A 176 20.91 33.82 12.12
C TYR A 176 20.31 33.68 13.51
N CYS A 177 19.06 33.20 13.62
CA CYS A 177 18.36 33.10 14.90
C CYS A 177 18.25 31.67 15.43
N PHE A 178 18.40 30.68 14.56
CA PHE A 178 18.30 29.27 14.94
C PHE A 178 19.70 28.67 15.14
N ASP A 179 19.88 27.88 16.20
CA ASP A 179 21.12 27.17 16.46
C ASP A 179 21.03 25.74 15.92
N PHE A 180 21.59 25.53 14.73
CA PHE A 180 21.61 24.22 14.06
C PHE A 180 22.50 23.19 14.76
N SER A 181 23.35 23.59 15.71
CA SER A 181 24.23 22.65 16.41
C SER A 181 23.46 21.63 17.28
N GLN A 182 22.21 21.92 17.62
CA GLN A 182 21.33 21.02 18.39
C GLN A 182 20.46 20.14 17.49
N CYS A 183 20.49 20.36 16.17
CA CYS A 183 19.59 19.75 15.20
C CYS A 183 20.38 19.23 13.99
N PRO A 184 21.27 18.24 14.16
CA PRO A 184 22.04 17.70 13.05
C PRO A 184 21.14 16.96 12.04
N LEU A 185 21.51 17.00 10.76
CA LEU A 185 20.74 16.38 9.68
C LEU A 185 20.60 14.85 9.80
N THR A 186 21.48 14.19 10.55
CA THR A 186 21.53 12.74 10.73
C THR A 186 20.68 12.21 11.88
N GLU A 187 20.16 13.09 12.74
CA GLU A 187 19.37 12.67 13.90
C GLU A 187 17.89 12.96 13.70
N GLU A 188 17.06 12.15 14.34
CA GLU A 188 15.63 12.39 14.40
C GLU A 188 15.31 13.62 15.24
N LEU A 189 14.19 14.28 14.93
CA LEU A 189 13.74 15.46 15.65
C LEU A 189 13.37 15.08 17.10
N LYS A 190 14.18 15.51 18.06
CA LYS A 190 13.86 15.39 19.49
C LYS A 190 13.36 16.71 20.06
N VAL A 191 12.29 16.65 20.84
CA VAL A 191 11.60 17.81 21.41
C VAL A 191 11.55 17.72 22.93
N PHE A 192 11.98 18.76 23.62
CA PHE A 192 11.79 18.89 25.07
C PHE A 192 10.54 19.73 25.37
N LEU A 193 9.64 19.20 26.18
CA LEU A 193 8.41 19.89 26.58
C LEU A 193 8.54 20.41 28.01
N TYR A 194 8.34 21.72 28.20
CA TYR A 194 8.29 22.29 29.54
C TYR A 194 7.01 21.88 30.28
N PRO A 195 7.08 21.58 31.59
CA PRO A 195 5.91 21.20 32.37
C PRO A 195 4.96 22.38 32.50
N VAL A 196 3.68 22.12 32.19
CA VAL A 196 2.59 23.08 32.37
C VAL A 196 2.11 23.05 33.83
N ALA A 197 1.63 24.18 34.34
CA ALA A 197 1.09 24.25 35.70
C ALA A 197 -0.21 23.43 35.84
N GLU A 198 -0.42 22.79 37.01
CA GLU A 198 -1.58 21.92 37.30
C GLU A 198 -2.96 22.58 37.15
N ARG A 199 -3.04 23.93 37.15
CA ARG A 199 -4.28 24.71 36.97
C ARG A 199 -4.37 25.38 35.58
N ALA A 200 -3.87 24.73 34.54
CA ALA A 200 -3.95 25.27 33.19
C ALA A 200 -5.34 25.14 32.56
N PHE A 201 -5.65 26.00 31.60
CA PHE A 201 -6.89 25.94 30.82
C PHE A 201 -6.99 24.63 30.05
N VAL A 202 -8.21 24.17 29.80
CA VAL A 202 -8.50 22.90 29.08
C VAL A 202 -7.76 22.84 27.74
N ASP A 203 -7.75 23.93 26.98
CA ASP A 203 -7.04 24.03 25.71
C ASP A 203 -5.53 23.80 25.87
N THR A 204 -4.92 24.35 26.93
CA THR A 204 -3.49 24.16 27.19
C THR A 204 -3.17 22.69 27.50
N LEU A 205 -4.02 22.03 28.29
CA LEU A 205 -3.85 20.61 28.61
C LEU A 205 -4.06 19.72 27.37
N MET A 206 -5.00 20.07 26.49
CA MET A 206 -5.22 19.37 25.23
C MET A 206 -3.98 19.42 24.32
N TRP A 207 -3.41 20.61 24.13
CA TRP A 207 -2.20 20.80 23.34
C TRP A 207 -0.97 20.12 23.94
N GLN A 208 -0.85 20.11 25.28
CA GLN A 208 0.21 19.38 25.96
C GLN A 208 0.09 17.87 25.68
N LYS A 209 -1.11 17.28 25.84
CA LYS A 209 -1.33 15.85 25.57
C LYS A 209 -1.06 15.50 24.10
N ALA A 210 -1.46 16.37 23.17
CA ALA A 210 -1.20 16.20 21.75
C ALA A 210 0.31 16.21 21.40
N LEU A 211 1.10 17.05 22.09
CA LEU A 211 2.56 17.02 21.99
C LEU A 211 3.14 15.74 22.61
N GLU A 212 2.63 15.30 23.77
CA GLU A 212 3.07 14.07 24.44
C GLU A 212 2.82 12.82 23.60
N SER A 213 1.73 12.78 22.84
CA SER A 213 1.42 11.66 21.94
C SER A 213 2.18 11.70 20.61
N SER A 214 2.95 12.75 20.32
CA SER A 214 3.57 12.95 18.99
C SER A 214 4.76 12.04 18.69
N GLY A 215 5.29 11.32 19.69
CA GLY A 215 6.45 10.42 19.53
C GLY A 215 7.82 11.11 19.54
N PHE A 216 7.88 12.44 19.43
CA PHE A 216 9.14 13.20 19.36
C PHE A 216 9.68 13.67 20.72
N ILE A 217 8.99 13.37 21.83
CA ILE A 217 9.37 13.91 23.15
C ILE A 217 10.61 13.20 23.73
N THR A 218 11.58 13.98 24.19
CA THR A 218 12.69 13.52 25.03
C THR A 218 12.57 14.02 26.46
N LYS A 219 12.98 13.18 27.43
CA LYS A 219 13.14 13.57 28.84
C LYS A 219 14.46 14.29 29.11
N ASN A 220 15.46 14.07 28.25
CA ASN A 220 16.78 14.67 28.39
C ASN A 220 16.83 16.00 27.60
N PRO A 221 16.94 17.16 28.28
CA PRO A 221 17.00 18.45 27.59
C PRO A 221 18.28 18.65 26.77
N GLU A 222 19.34 17.87 27.00
CA GLU A 222 20.60 18.02 26.25
C GLU A 222 20.57 17.40 24.85
N GLU A 223 19.67 16.44 24.63
CA GLU A 223 19.47 15.79 23.33
C GLU A 223 18.37 16.47 22.50
N ALA A 224 17.74 17.53 23.04
CA ALA A 224 16.60 18.19 22.41
C ALA A 224 17.05 19.18 21.34
N CYS A 225 16.54 19.01 20.13
CA CYS A 225 16.68 19.97 19.05
C CYS A 225 15.80 21.20 19.28
N LEU A 226 14.55 21.00 19.73
CA LEU A 226 13.57 22.06 20.00
C LEU A 226 13.05 22.02 21.44
N TYR A 227 12.75 23.20 21.99
CA TYR A 227 12.16 23.35 23.33
C TYR A 227 10.78 23.98 23.25
N PHE A 228 9.74 23.28 23.69
CA PHE A 228 8.35 23.70 23.57
C PHE A 228 7.79 24.28 24.87
N VAL A 229 7.17 25.45 24.77
CA VAL A 229 6.46 26.12 25.86
C VAL A 229 5.00 26.31 25.44
N VAL A 230 4.07 25.73 26.19
CA VAL A 230 2.62 25.90 25.94
C VAL A 230 2.06 26.93 26.92
N ASN A 231 1.51 28.01 26.36
CA ASN A 231 0.82 29.10 27.05
C ASN A 231 1.71 29.98 27.96
N LEU A 232 1.52 31.29 27.83
CA LEU A 232 2.32 32.35 28.47
C LEU A 232 1.71 32.77 29.80
N ASN A 233 1.96 31.97 30.83
CA ASN A 233 1.66 32.35 32.21
C ASN A 233 2.92 32.63 33.04
N LYS A 234 4.10 32.30 32.52
CA LYS A 234 5.40 32.54 33.16
C LYS A 234 6.28 33.45 32.30
N ASP A 235 7.13 34.22 32.97
CA ASP A 235 8.19 35.00 32.35
C ASP A 235 9.19 34.05 31.66
N LEU A 236 9.27 34.13 30.33
CA LEU A 236 10.08 33.23 29.49
C LEU A 236 11.56 33.26 29.88
N THR A 237 12.05 34.41 30.34
CA THR A 237 13.46 34.61 30.70
C THR A 237 13.90 33.77 31.91
N LYS A 238 12.95 33.28 32.71
CA LYS A 238 13.19 32.47 33.91
C LYS A 238 13.18 30.96 33.64
N LEU A 239 12.94 30.52 32.41
CA LEU A 239 12.98 29.10 32.07
C LEU A 239 14.43 28.60 32.09
N ALA A 240 14.65 27.42 32.67
CA ALA A 240 15.98 26.87 32.94
C ALA A 240 16.88 26.75 31.69
N HIS A 241 16.29 26.51 30.50
CA HIS A 241 17.03 26.36 29.25
C HIS A 241 16.76 27.48 28.24
N TRP A 242 16.16 28.61 28.65
CA TRP A 242 15.90 29.76 27.76
C TRP A 242 17.17 30.37 27.16
N ARG A 243 18.32 30.18 27.84
CA ARG A 243 19.66 30.65 27.41
C ARG A 243 19.73 32.17 27.14
N GLY A 244 18.80 32.94 27.70
CA GLY A 244 18.75 34.41 27.61
C GLY A 244 17.98 34.94 26.40
N ASP A 245 18.19 34.36 25.21
CA ASP A 245 17.63 34.86 23.94
C ASP A 245 16.50 34.01 23.35
N GLY A 246 16.22 32.81 23.90
CA GLY A 246 15.14 31.93 23.43
C GLY A 246 15.45 31.17 22.14
N ARG A 247 16.71 31.07 21.70
CA ARG A 247 17.07 30.25 20.52
C ARG A 247 16.57 28.80 20.66
N ASN A 248 16.12 28.20 19.56
CA ASN A 248 15.55 26.85 19.47
C ASN A 248 14.27 26.63 20.30
N HIS A 249 13.69 27.68 20.89
CA HIS A 249 12.41 27.56 21.59
C HIS A 249 11.25 27.78 20.62
N VAL A 250 10.17 27.02 20.82
CA VAL A 250 8.88 27.19 20.16
C VAL A 250 7.86 27.54 21.23
N VAL A 251 7.29 28.73 21.13
CA VAL A 251 6.31 29.26 22.09
C VAL A 251 4.92 29.18 21.45
N ILE A 252 4.06 28.34 22.02
CA ILE A 252 2.67 28.20 21.61
C ILE A 252 1.83 29.17 22.44
N ASP A 253 1.36 30.25 21.81
CA ASP A 253 0.44 31.21 22.43
C ASP A 253 -0.99 31.01 21.94
N LEU A 254 -1.85 30.56 22.87
CA LEU A 254 -3.28 30.36 22.63
C LEU A 254 -4.14 31.51 23.18
N ASN A 255 -3.56 32.43 23.96
CA ASN A 255 -4.28 33.41 24.77
C ASN A 255 -4.10 34.86 24.28
N ASN A 256 -3.51 35.05 23.10
CA ASN A 256 -3.32 36.35 22.44
C ASN A 256 -2.73 37.43 23.36
N LYS A 257 -1.78 37.08 24.24
CA LYS A 257 -1.16 38.10 25.09
C LYS A 257 -0.12 38.85 24.27
N SER A 258 -0.23 40.19 24.22
CA SER A 258 0.76 41.05 23.60
C SER A 258 2.12 40.88 24.28
N LEU A 259 3.00 40.08 23.69
CA LEU A 259 4.39 39.97 24.13
C LEU A 259 5.18 41.19 23.63
N SER A 260 5.69 41.97 24.57
CA SER A 260 6.75 42.93 24.31
C SER A 260 8.06 42.17 24.03
N SER A 261 8.47 42.10 22.75
CA SER A 261 9.86 42.15 22.19
C SER A 261 11.02 41.73 23.12
N MET A 262 12.04 40.94 22.78
CA MET A 262 12.70 40.54 21.53
C MET A 262 13.37 39.18 21.82
N SER A 263 12.92 38.10 21.18
CA SER A 263 13.56 36.80 21.35
C SER A 263 13.75 36.08 20.01
N ARG A 264 14.73 35.20 19.97
CA ARG A 264 14.99 34.27 18.86
C ARG A 264 14.01 33.08 18.87
N ALA A 265 13.10 32.98 19.83
CA ALA A 265 12.13 31.90 19.86
C ALA A 265 11.17 32.00 18.67
N ILE A 266 10.73 30.85 18.16
CA ILE A 266 9.69 30.73 17.14
C ILE A 266 8.33 30.88 17.85
N TYR A 267 7.46 31.75 17.34
CA TYR A 267 6.11 31.91 17.90
C TYR A 267 5.09 31.18 17.04
N ALA A 268 4.33 30.29 17.67
CA ALA A 268 3.19 29.59 17.10
C ALA A 268 1.90 30.14 17.72
N ARG A 269 1.10 30.89 16.95
CA ARG A 269 -0.03 31.69 17.48
C ARG A 269 -1.19 31.80 16.52
N GLN A 270 -2.40 31.98 17.08
CA GLN A 270 -3.62 32.23 16.28
C GLN A 270 -3.77 33.72 15.95
N TYR A 271 -3.42 34.60 16.88
CA TYR A 271 -3.36 36.04 16.65
C TYR A 271 -1.93 36.47 16.35
N SER A 272 -1.74 37.32 15.35
CA SER A 272 -0.42 37.84 15.02
C SER A 272 -0.47 39.30 14.60
N SER A 273 0.27 40.14 15.33
CA SER A 273 0.53 41.56 15.00
C SER A 273 1.98 41.83 14.56
N SER A 274 2.85 40.82 14.63
CA SER A 274 4.27 40.92 14.32
C SER A 274 4.78 39.58 13.79
N TYR A 275 4.14 39.06 12.73
CA TYR A 275 4.50 37.80 12.10
C TYR A 275 5.85 37.90 11.38
N ARG A 276 6.77 36.97 11.69
CA ARG A 276 8.02 36.83 10.92
C ARG A 276 7.84 35.75 9.88
N LYS A 277 7.72 36.19 8.62
CA LYS A 277 7.58 35.30 7.47
C LYS A 277 8.74 34.30 7.41
N ASN A 278 8.42 33.03 7.18
CA ASN A 278 9.37 31.90 7.13
C ASN A 278 10.12 31.63 8.45
N TYR A 279 9.57 32.08 9.58
CA TYR A 279 10.14 31.82 10.90
C TYR A 279 9.06 31.50 11.93
N ASP A 280 8.03 32.35 12.05
CA ASP A 280 6.89 32.11 12.92
C ASP A 280 5.83 31.22 12.24
N ILE A 281 4.95 30.64 13.05
CA ILE A 281 3.88 29.75 12.61
C ILE A 281 2.52 30.35 12.98
N VAL A 282 1.64 30.46 12.00
CA VAL A 282 0.22 30.75 12.26
C VAL A 282 -0.49 29.45 12.53
N LEU A 283 -1.13 29.35 13.70
CA LEU A 283 -1.87 28.16 14.09
C LEU A 283 -3.33 28.26 13.64
N PRO A 284 -3.92 27.16 13.12
CA PRO A 284 -5.34 27.11 12.84
C PRO A 284 -6.17 27.10 14.13
N PHE A 285 -7.48 27.33 13.99
CA PHE A 285 -8.41 27.10 15.08
C PHE A 285 -8.61 25.60 15.33
N THR A 286 -8.57 25.18 16.59
CA THR A 286 -8.79 23.79 17.02
C THR A 286 -10.02 23.70 17.93
N LYS A 287 -10.93 22.78 17.65
CA LYS A 287 -12.09 22.51 18.51
C LYS A 287 -11.75 21.43 19.54
N VAL A 288 -12.17 21.66 20.80
CA VAL A 288 -11.92 20.74 21.94
C VAL A 288 -12.79 19.47 21.89
N SER A 289 -13.89 19.47 21.12
CA SER A 289 -14.89 18.39 21.09
C SER A 289 -14.73 17.49 19.86
N SER A 290 -14.85 16.18 20.10
CA SER A 290 -14.70 15.05 19.17
C SER A 290 -15.94 14.73 18.33
N ASP A 291 -16.96 15.59 18.28
CA ASP A 291 -18.12 15.38 17.40
C ASP A 291 -17.73 15.63 15.93
N ILE A 292 -17.09 14.60 15.37
CA ILE A 292 -16.60 14.45 14.00
C ILE A 292 -17.70 13.78 13.13
N LEU A 293 -18.85 13.43 13.71
CA LEU A 293 -19.76 12.40 13.20
C LEU A 293 -20.65 12.76 12.00
N SER A 294 -20.53 13.95 11.40
CA SER A 294 -21.09 14.16 10.05
C SER A 294 -20.42 15.30 9.30
N LEU A 295 -19.87 15.00 8.11
CA LEU A 295 -19.40 16.01 7.17
C LEU A 295 -20.48 16.20 6.09
N PRO A 296 -20.81 17.44 5.71
CA PRO A 296 -21.76 17.65 4.63
C PRO A 296 -21.20 17.19 3.28
N PRO A 297 -22.06 16.76 2.34
CA PRO A 297 -21.63 16.41 1.00
C PRO A 297 -21.00 17.61 0.29
N LEU A 298 -20.01 17.34 -0.57
CA LEU A 298 -19.35 18.36 -1.37
C LEU A 298 -20.18 18.77 -2.59
N SER A 299 -21.09 17.91 -3.06
CA SER A 299 -22.10 18.21 -4.08
C SER A 299 -23.41 18.71 -3.44
N PRO A 300 -24.23 19.50 -4.16
CA PRO A 300 -23.99 20.07 -5.50
C PRO A 300 -22.93 21.18 -5.50
N ALA A 301 -22.29 21.45 -6.64
CA ALA A 301 -21.27 22.50 -6.77
C ALA A 301 -21.81 23.88 -6.32
N ARG A 302 -22.98 24.27 -6.83
CA ARG A 302 -23.67 25.50 -6.41
C ARG A 302 -24.71 25.19 -5.34
N ARG A 303 -24.63 25.91 -4.22
CA ARG A 303 -25.58 25.84 -3.11
C ARG A 303 -26.47 27.10 -3.12
N LYS A 304 -27.48 27.10 -2.25
CA LYS A 304 -28.52 28.14 -2.16
C LYS A 304 -27.97 29.56 -2.12
N TYR A 305 -26.94 29.82 -1.31
CA TYR A 305 -26.27 31.12 -1.29
C TYR A 305 -24.99 31.05 -2.12
N LEU A 306 -24.80 32.05 -2.99
CA LEU A 306 -23.53 32.19 -3.70
C LEU A 306 -22.44 32.56 -2.70
N LEU A 307 -22.66 33.60 -1.90
CA LEU A 307 -21.71 34.10 -0.90
C LEU A 307 -22.43 34.40 0.42
N SER A 308 -21.84 33.99 1.54
CA SER A 308 -22.31 34.34 2.88
C SER A 308 -21.23 35.00 3.75
N PHE A 309 -21.68 35.92 4.61
CA PHE A 309 -20.88 36.60 5.62
C PHE A 309 -21.75 36.97 6.82
N GLN A 310 -21.27 36.73 8.03
CA GLN A 310 -21.88 37.26 9.24
C GLN A 310 -20.78 37.68 10.20
N GLY A 311 -20.71 38.96 10.53
CA GLY A 311 -19.78 39.48 11.53
C GLY A 311 -20.08 40.91 11.91
N GLU A 312 -19.64 41.31 13.10
CA GLU A 312 -19.85 42.67 13.61
C GLU A 312 -18.53 43.22 14.15
N VAL A 313 -18.27 44.49 13.90
CA VAL A 313 -17.08 45.18 14.40
C VAL A 313 -17.49 46.44 15.13
N LYS A 314 -16.82 46.74 16.25
CA LYS A 314 -17.19 47.83 17.16
C LYS A 314 -16.97 49.23 16.56
N SER A 315 -15.85 49.41 15.85
CA SER A 315 -15.50 50.65 15.14
C SER A 315 -15.23 50.34 13.67
N GLN A 316 -15.62 51.24 12.76
CA GLN A 316 -15.46 51.06 11.31
C GLN A 316 -14.65 52.22 10.73
N SER A 317 -13.47 51.93 10.19
CA SER A 317 -12.67 52.90 9.44
C SER A 317 -13.42 53.37 8.18
N PRO A 318 -13.13 54.58 7.65
CA PRO A 318 -13.77 55.09 6.44
C PRO A 318 -13.58 54.17 5.22
N GLU A 319 -12.40 53.56 5.09
CA GLU A 319 -12.10 52.60 4.02
C GLU A 319 -12.95 51.34 4.14
N GLU A 320 -13.12 50.82 5.36
CA GLU A 320 -13.93 49.64 5.61
C GLU A 320 -15.42 49.93 5.34
N GLN A 321 -15.90 51.13 5.65
CA GLN A 321 -17.28 51.54 5.33
C GLN A 321 -17.57 51.49 3.82
N ILE A 322 -16.60 51.86 2.98
CA ILE A 322 -16.73 51.76 1.51
C ILE A 322 -16.90 50.30 1.11
N VAL A 323 -16.01 49.42 1.57
CA VAL A 323 -16.06 47.97 1.28
C VAL A 323 -17.39 47.36 1.74
N ILE A 324 -17.81 47.66 2.98
CA ILE A 324 -19.10 47.23 3.53
C ILE A 324 -20.26 47.70 2.65
N SER A 325 -20.23 48.96 2.19
CA SER A 325 -21.30 49.52 1.35
C SER A 325 -21.41 48.81 0.00
N VAL A 326 -20.27 48.45 -0.61
CA VAL A 326 -20.22 47.68 -1.86
C VAL A 326 -20.77 46.27 -1.64
N LEU A 327 -20.34 45.59 -0.58
CA LEU A 327 -20.79 44.24 -0.27
C LEU A 327 -22.28 44.18 0.08
N LYS A 328 -22.82 45.20 0.77
CA LYS A 328 -24.27 45.31 1.02
C LYS A 328 -25.07 45.54 -0.26
N LYS A 329 -24.53 46.29 -1.23
CA LYS A 329 -25.20 46.49 -2.54
C LYS A 329 -25.37 45.18 -3.30
N LEU A 330 -24.51 44.17 -3.08
CA LEU A 330 -24.69 42.84 -3.70
C LEU A 330 -26.01 42.18 -3.29
N GLN A 331 -26.47 42.36 -2.04
CA GLN A 331 -27.76 41.83 -1.59
C GLN A 331 -28.97 42.49 -2.27
N LEU A 332 -28.79 43.71 -2.77
CA LEU A 332 -29.80 44.50 -3.48
C LEU A 332 -29.70 44.32 -5.00
N SER A 333 -28.76 43.49 -5.48
CA SER A 333 -28.58 43.25 -6.91
C SER A 333 -29.77 42.50 -7.50
N THR A 334 -30.08 42.76 -8.76
CA THR A 334 -31.22 42.17 -9.49
C THR A 334 -30.90 40.79 -10.07
N THR A 335 -29.87 40.12 -9.58
CA THR A 335 -29.40 38.83 -10.11
C THR A 335 -30.11 37.68 -9.42
N ASP A 336 -30.19 36.52 -10.09
CA ASP A 336 -30.77 35.29 -9.49
C ASP A 336 -29.94 34.75 -8.30
N ASP A 337 -28.68 35.17 -8.17
CA ASP A 337 -27.78 34.76 -7.09
C ASP A 337 -28.23 35.31 -5.73
N LYS A 338 -28.29 34.44 -4.72
CA LYS A 338 -28.67 34.83 -3.35
C LYS A 338 -27.44 35.10 -2.48
N PHE A 339 -27.46 36.22 -1.77
CA PHE A 339 -26.39 36.67 -0.87
C PHE A 339 -26.88 36.80 0.57
N LEU A 340 -26.15 36.20 1.52
CA LEU A 340 -26.43 36.34 2.95
C LEU A 340 -25.29 37.09 3.63
N ILE A 341 -25.36 38.43 3.68
CA ILE A 341 -24.28 39.29 4.18
C ILE A 341 -24.81 40.16 5.31
N HIS A 342 -24.40 39.88 6.54
CA HIS A 342 -24.78 40.66 7.72
C HIS A 342 -23.53 41.24 8.40
N PHE A 343 -23.49 42.57 8.49
CA PHE A 343 -22.44 43.33 9.19
C PHE A 343 -22.83 43.76 10.62
N LYS A 344 -23.99 43.30 11.07
CA LYS A 344 -24.50 43.44 12.44
C LYS A 344 -25.09 42.09 12.83
N CYS A 345 -24.74 41.60 14.01
CA CYS A 345 -25.25 40.32 14.48
C CYS A 345 -26.71 40.48 14.94
N ILE A 346 -27.59 39.57 14.52
CA ILE A 346 -29.00 39.55 14.95
C ILE A 346 -29.13 39.00 16.38
N ASN A 347 -28.21 38.09 16.76
CA ASN A 347 -28.16 37.39 18.05
C ASN A 347 -26.80 37.64 18.74
N ASN A 348 -26.58 37.02 19.92
CA ASN A 348 -25.36 37.07 20.73
C ASN A 348 -24.06 37.21 19.92
N VAL A 349 -23.25 38.20 20.32
CA VAL A 349 -21.90 38.45 19.82
C VAL A 349 -20.93 37.65 20.70
N LEU A 350 -20.19 36.71 20.11
CA LEU A 350 -19.05 36.10 20.79
C LEU A 350 -17.92 37.14 20.86
N SER A 351 -17.37 37.34 22.05
CA SER A 351 -16.41 38.41 22.40
C SER A 351 -15.41 38.71 21.29
N ALA A 352 -15.45 39.93 20.76
CA ALA A 352 -14.45 40.46 19.84
C ALA A 352 -13.60 41.53 20.50
N GLU A 353 -12.30 41.48 20.20
CA GLU A 353 -11.36 42.56 20.42
C GLU A 353 -11.79 43.80 19.59
N GLU A 354 -11.30 44.99 19.93
CA GLU A 354 -11.87 46.26 19.44
C GLU A 354 -11.76 46.48 17.91
N GLU A 355 -10.96 45.67 17.21
CA GLU A 355 -10.60 45.85 15.79
C GLU A 355 -10.89 44.61 14.91
N GLU A 356 -11.58 43.59 15.44
CA GLU A 356 -11.88 42.33 14.75
C GLU A 356 -13.38 42.19 14.40
N TYR A 357 -13.69 41.52 13.29
CA TYR A 357 -15.05 41.06 12.99
C TYR A 357 -15.45 39.87 13.88
N ALA A 358 -16.25 40.17 14.90
CA ALA A 358 -16.84 39.21 15.80
C ALA A 358 -17.59 38.09 15.08
N LEU A 359 -17.63 36.91 15.69
CA LEU A 359 -18.47 35.80 15.23
C LEU A 359 -19.91 36.01 15.69
N CYS A 360 -20.84 36.02 14.74
CA CYS A 360 -22.27 36.05 15.06
C CYS A 360 -22.79 34.64 15.41
N GLY A 361 -23.70 34.58 16.38
CA GLY A 361 -24.49 33.40 16.68
C GLY A 361 -23.72 32.22 17.28
N THR A 362 -24.37 31.06 17.36
CA THR A 362 -23.77 29.81 17.84
C THR A 362 -23.07 29.06 16.71
N TYR A 363 -22.20 28.11 17.07
CA TYR A 363 -21.55 27.22 16.10
C TYR A 363 -22.56 26.52 15.17
N GLN A 364 -23.67 26.03 15.72
CA GLN A 364 -24.73 25.35 14.97
C GLN A 364 -25.41 26.26 13.93
N SER A 365 -25.70 27.51 14.31
CA SER A 365 -26.30 28.47 13.38
C SER A 365 -25.37 28.80 12.20
N ARG A 366 -24.06 28.88 12.44
CA ARG A 366 -23.07 29.10 11.37
C ARG A 366 -22.91 27.86 10.50
N GLU A 367 -22.95 26.68 11.09
CA GLU A 367 -22.92 25.40 10.37
C GLU A 367 -24.07 25.29 9.35
N GLU A 368 -25.31 25.60 9.74
CA GLU A 368 -26.47 25.56 8.85
C GLU A 368 -26.28 26.49 7.64
N ILE A 369 -25.78 27.70 7.88
CA ILE A 369 -25.52 28.68 6.82
C ILE A 369 -24.42 28.20 5.88
N LEU A 370 -23.30 27.70 6.41
CA LEU A 370 -22.16 27.27 5.62
C LEU A 370 -22.48 26.02 4.79
N LYS A 371 -23.34 25.12 5.28
CA LYS A 371 -23.88 23.99 4.50
C LYS A 371 -24.70 24.45 3.29
N GLU A 372 -25.39 25.58 3.39
CA GLU A 372 -26.16 26.17 2.28
C GLU A 372 -25.36 27.16 1.42
N SER A 373 -24.09 27.44 1.75
CA SER A 373 -23.28 28.47 1.10
C SER A 373 -22.23 27.88 0.16
N THR A 374 -22.10 28.47 -1.03
CA THR A 374 -21.06 28.07 -2.00
C THR A 374 -19.69 28.62 -1.60
N PHE A 375 -19.66 29.93 -1.34
CA PHE A 375 -18.50 30.67 -0.88
C PHE A 375 -18.81 31.30 0.49
N SER A 376 -17.79 31.42 1.34
CA SER A 376 -17.86 32.11 2.62
C SER A 376 -16.84 33.25 2.65
N LEU A 377 -17.30 34.46 2.95
CA LEU A 377 -16.45 35.63 2.99
C LEU A 377 -15.64 35.67 4.30
N ILE A 378 -14.36 36.00 4.20
CA ILE A 378 -13.47 36.30 5.32
C ILE A 378 -12.84 37.65 5.04
N LEU A 379 -13.06 38.62 5.94
CA LEU A 379 -12.47 39.95 5.83
C LEU A 379 -11.22 40.02 6.70
N SER A 380 -10.13 40.59 6.16
CA SER A 380 -8.95 40.86 6.96
C SER A 380 -9.25 41.88 8.06
N PRO A 381 -8.50 41.87 9.18
CA PRO A 381 -8.60 42.90 10.22
C PRO A 381 -8.46 44.33 9.67
N GLN A 382 -8.92 45.31 10.45
CA GLN A 382 -8.84 46.72 10.06
C GLN A 382 -7.43 47.30 10.21
N ASP A 383 -6.70 46.93 11.27
CA ASP A 383 -5.29 47.30 11.42
C ASP A 383 -4.43 46.39 10.52
N PHE A 384 -3.66 47.01 9.62
CA PHE A 384 -2.73 46.34 8.72
C PHE A 384 -1.59 45.62 9.44
N LYS A 385 -1.31 45.97 10.70
CA LYS A 385 -0.33 45.26 11.53
C LYS A 385 -0.83 43.89 11.97
N ILE A 386 -2.15 43.75 12.15
CA ILE A 386 -2.77 42.51 12.58
C ILE A 386 -3.01 41.65 11.33
N THR A 387 -2.19 40.61 11.19
CA THR A 387 -2.22 39.73 10.02
C THR A 387 -3.06 38.48 10.24
N SER A 388 -3.33 38.08 11.48
CA SER A 388 -4.20 36.94 11.81
C SER A 388 -4.88 37.14 13.15
N THR A 389 -6.07 36.58 13.31
CA THR A 389 -6.86 36.63 14.54
C THR A 389 -7.62 35.32 14.77
N LYS A 390 -8.09 35.10 16.00
CA LYS A 390 -8.82 33.87 16.36
C LYS A 390 -10.11 33.69 15.55
N SER A 391 -10.88 34.75 15.31
CA SER A 391 -12.13 34.64 14.54
C SER A 391 -11.87 34.40 13.05
N VAL A 392 -10.79 34.96 12.48
CA VAL A 392 -10.37 34.66 11.11
C VAL A 392 -10.00 33.19 10.97
N GLN A 393 -9.17 32.67 11.88
CA GLN A 393 -8.80 31.25 11.87
C GLN A 393 -9.99 30.32 12.10
N GLN A 394 -10.96 30.73 12.94
CA GLN A 394 -12.19 29.98 13.14
C GLN A 394 -13.09 29.98 11.90
N ARG A 395 -13.25 31.11 11.20
CA ARG A 395 -14.01 31.19 9.94
C ARG A 395 -13.38 30.32 8.86
N LEU A 396 -12.05 30.34 8.75
CA LEU A 396 -11.32 29.49 7.82
C LEU A 396 -11.58 28.01 8.12
N TYR A 397 -11.41 27.60 9.39
CA TYR A 397 -11.68 26.24 9.85
C TYR A 397 -13.12 25.79 9.54
N GLU A 398 -14.12 26.60 9.91
CA GLU A 398 -15.55 26.28 9.71
C GLU A 398 -15.88 26.19 8.20
N SER A 399 -15.33 27.08 7.38
CA SER A 399 -15.53 27.10 5.93
C SER A 399 -15.03 25.81 5.28
N LEU A 400 -13.79 25.41 5.57
CA LEU A 400 -13.21 24.16 5.09
C LEU A 400 -13.99 22.94 5.60
N LYS A 401 -14.38 22.93 6.89
CA LYS A 401 -15.17 21.85 7.48
C LYS A 401 -16.56 21.70 6.86
N PHE A 402 -17.19 22.74 6.36
CA PHE A 402 -18.54 22.64 5.77
C PHE A 402 -18.55 22.70 4.24
N GLY A 403 -17.37 22.74 3.62
CA GLY A 403 -17.23 22.82 2.16
C GLY A 403 -17.70 24.14 1.57
N ALA A 404 -17.74 25.22 2.36
CA ALA A 404 -17.90 26.57 1.83
C ALA A 404 -16.50 27.09 1.45
N ILE A 405 -16.30 27.49 0.20
CA ILE A 405 -14.97 27.92 -0.25
C ILE A 405 -14.66 29.29 0.36
N PRO A 406 -13.57 29.44 1.13
CA PRO A 406 -13.18 30.71 1.70
C PRO A 406 -12.84 31.74 0.62
N VAL A 407 -13.45 32.92 0.69
CA VAL A 407 -13.12 34.10 -0.10
C VAL A 407 -12.53 35.13 0.86
N ILE A 408 -11.22 35.31 0.80
CA ILE A 408 -10.48 36.19 1.69
C ILE A 408 -10.29 37.55 1.01
N LEU A 409 -10.84 38.61 1.61
CA LEU A 409 -10.61 39.99 1.16
C LEU A 409 -9.63 40.70 2.08
N GLY A 410 -8.48 41.04 1.53
CA GLY A 410 -7.35 41.64 2.23
C GLY A 410 -6.20 40.65 2.43
N TYR A 411 -5.13 41.15 3.04
CA TYR A 411 -3.97 40.33 3.39
C TYR A 411 -4.19 39.76 4.79
N ILE A 412 -4.09 38.43 4.91
CA ILE A 412 -4.00 37.72 6.18
C ILE A 412 -2.90 36.67 6.07
N ASP A 413 -2.24 36.38 7.20
CA ASP A 413 -1.36 35.23 7.28
C ASP A 413 -2.23 33.98 7.56
N ILE A 414 -2.08 32.97 6.71
CA ILE A 414 -2.89 31.75 6.74
C ILE A 414 -2.03 30.61 7.35
N PRO A 415 -2.62 29.64 8.08
CA PRO A 415 -1.85 28.55 8.67
C PRO A 415 -1.05 27.77 7.63
N PHE A 416 0.23 27.52 7.95
CA PHE A 416 1.17 26.74 7.13
C PHE A 416 1.22 27.21 5.66
N GLN A 417 1.19 28.52 5.44
CA GLN A 417 1.15 29.13 4.10
C GLN A 417 2.37 28.80 3.23
N ASN A 418 3.49 28.39 3.83
CA ASN A 418 4.69 28.01 3.09
C ASN A 418 4.63 26.57 2.58
N GLU A 419 3.88 25.72 3.27
CA GLU A 419 3.78 24.29 2.99
C GLU A 419 2.52 23.96 2.16
N ILE A 420 1.39 24.60 2.49
CA ILE A 420 0.08 24.36 1.88
C ILE A 420 -0.19 25.36 0.75
N ASP A 421 -0.53 24.83 -0.42
CA ASP A 421 -0.97 25.61 -1.57
C ASP A 421 -2.44 26.04 -1.43
N TRP A 422 -2.61 27.19 -0.79
CA TRP A 422 -3.91 27.81 -0.56
C TRP A 422 -4.64 28.25 -1.85
N SER A 423 -3.94 28.38 -2.98
CA SER A 423 -4.58 28.72 -4.26
C SER A 423 -5.58 27.65 -4.72
N ARG A 424 -5.43 26.42 -4.22
CA ARG A 424 -6.29 25.27 -4.51
C ARG A 424 -7.42 25.08 -3.52
N ALA A 425 -7.54 25.93 -2.49
CA ALA A 425 -8.57 25.78 -1.45
C ALA A 425 -9.30 27.09 -1.11
N ALA A 426 -8.73 28.25 -1.42
CA ALA A 426 -9.30 29.55 -1.10
C ALA A 426 -9.09 30.56 -2.24
N ILE A 427 -9.97 31.56 -2.30
CA ILE A 427 -9.87 32.69 -3.24
C ILE A 427 -9.40 33.90 -2.45
N ILE A 428 -8.19 34.38 -2.72
CA ILE A 428 -7.59 35.50 -1.98
C ILE A 428 -7.55 36.72 -2.89
N MET A 429 -8.09 37.85 -2.43
CA MET A 429 -8.16 39.08 -3.21
C MET A 429 -7.90 40.32 -2.33
N PRO A 430 -7.35 41.42 -2.87
CA PRO A 430 -7.26 42.68 -2.14
C PRO A 430 -8.65 43.27 -1.84
N LYS A 431 -8.82 43.93 -0.68
CA LYS A 431 -10.05 44.66 -0.32
C LYS A 431 -10.49 45.67 -1.40
N ALA A 432 -9.53 46.29 -2.09
CA ALA A 432 -9.79 47.24 -3.18
C ALA A 432 -10.61 46.65 -4.36
N ARG A 433 -10.58 45.32 -4.55
CA ARG A 433 -11.34 44.63 -5.62
C ARG A 433 -12.70 44.11 -5.15
N ALA A 434 -13.24 44.62 -4.04
CA ALA A 434 -14.53 44.18 -3.50
C ALA A 434 -15.69 44.28 -4.50
N THR A 435 -15.64 45.24 -5.43
CA THR A 435 -16.64 45.41 -6.50
C THR A 435 -16.63 44.29 -7.54
N GLU A 436 -15.50 43.59 -7.69
CA GLU A 436 -15.30 42.54 -8.70
C GLU A 436 -15.62 41.14 -8.17
N VAL A 437 -15.91 41.01 -6.87
CA VAL A 437 -16.11 39.70 -6.21
C VAL A 437 -17.22 38.90 -6.88
N HIS A 438 -18.39 39.50 -7.11
CA HIS A 438 -19.51 38.78 -7.73
C HIS A 438 -19.16 38.27 -9.13
N TYR A 439 -18.52 39.11 -9.96
CA TYR A 439 -18.06 38.72 -11.29
C TYR A 439 -17.10 37.52 -11.20
N LEU A 440 -16.06 37.61 -10.36
CA LEU A 440 -15.07 36.54 -10.22
C LEU A 440 -15.73 35.21 -9.79
N LEU A 441 -16.56 35.22 -8.75
CA LEU A 441 -17.16 34.00 -8.21
C LEU A 441 -18.08 33.27 -9.22
N ARG A 442 -18.66 34.02 -10.17
CA ARG A 442 -19.49 33.47 -11.25
C ARG A 442 -18.67 32.94 -12.43
N THR A 443 -17.43 33.39 -12.62
CA THR A 443 -16.54 32.88 -13.69
C THR A 443 -15.93 31.52 -13.39
N ILE A 444 -15.82 31.15 -12.12
CA ILE A 444 -15.28 29.84 -11.69
C ILE A 444 -16.23 28.75 -12.15
N SER A 445 -15.73 27.67 -12.76
CA SER A 445 -16.59 26.57 -13.23
C SER A 445 -17.10 25.70 -12.08
N ASP A 446 -18.13 24.89 -12.33
CA ASP A 446 -18.63 23.95 -11.31
C ASP A 446 -17.59 22.85 -10.97
N ALA A 447 -16.77 22.44 -11.95
CA ALA A 447 -15.66 21.52 -11.74
C ALA A 447 -14.60 22.14 -10.82
N ASP A 448 -14.24 23.40 -11.03
CA ASP A 448 -13.27 24.11 -10.19
C ASP A 448 -13.80 24.32 -8.78
N VAL A 449 -15.09 24.65 -8.62
CA VAL A 449 -15.73 24.74 -7.29
C VAL A 449 -15.63 23.40 -6.54
N LEU A 450 -15.92 22.27 -7.21
CA LEU A 450 -15.80 20.96 -6.57
C LEU A 450 -14.35 20.59 -6.25
N SER A 451 -13.39 20.93 -7.12
CA SER A 451 -11.97 20.77 -6.84
C SER A 451 -11.54 21.59 -5.61
N LEU A 452 -11.84 22.89 -5.57
CA LEU A 452 -11.52 23.78 -4.44
C LEU A 452 -12.09 23.24 -3.12
N ARG A 453 -13.34 22.75 -3.14
CA ARG A 453 -13.97 22.11 -1.98
C ARG A 453 -13.29 20.83 -1.55
N ARG A 454 -12.91 19.97 -2.51
CA ARG A 454 -12.21 18.72 -2.22
C ARG A 454 -10.86 18.98 -1.57
N PHE A 455 -10.06 19.90 -2.12
CA PHE A 455 -8.79 20.31 -1.52
C PHE A 455 -8.97 20.92 -0.14
N GLY A 456 -9.93 21.84 0.03
CA GLY A 456 -10.23 22.43 1.32
C GLY A 456 -10.67 21.39 2.38
N ARG A 457 -11.46 20.39 1.97
CA ARG A 457 -11.86 19.26 2.82
C ARG A 457 -10.67 18.43 3.27
N ILE A 458 -9.76 18.11 2.35
CA ILE A 458 -8.56 17.32 2.65
C ILE A 458 -7.63 18.09 3.60
N ILE A 459 -7.40 19.39 3.37
CA ILE A 459 -6.63 20.24 4.30
C ILE A 459 -7.22 20.19 5.70
N TRP A 460 -8.54 20.34 5.82
CA TRP A 460 -9.20 20.26 7.12
C TRP A 460 -9.01 18.89 7.77
N ASP A 461 -9.21 17.79 7.03
CA ASP A 461 -9.17 16.44 7.57
C ASP A 461 -7.75 15.98 7.94
N LYS A 462 -6.76 16.26 7.09
CA LYS A 462 -5.37 15.84 7.27
C LYS A 462 -4.57 16.75 8.19
N TYR A 463 -4.84 18.06 8.19
CA TYR A 463 -4.02 19.03 8.93
C TYR A 463 -4.70 19.67 10.13
N PHE A 464 -6.02 19.93 10.08
CA PHE A 464 -6.69 20.79 11.08
C PHE A 464 -7.73 20.09 11.96
N LYS A 465 -8.02 18.82 11.70
CA LYS A 465 -9.17 18.09 12.26
C LYS A 465 -9.22 18.13 13.78
N THR A 466 -8.10 17.81 14.43
CA THR A 466 -7.92 17.74 15.89
C THR A 466 -6.63 18.44 16.33
N ALA A 467 -6.46 18.68 17.64
CA ALA A 467 -5.22 19.26 18.15
C ALA A 467 -4.00 18.37 17.86
N GLU A 468 -4.16 17.04 17.91
CA GLU A 468 -3.13 16.06 17.56
C GLU A 468 -2.68 16.24 16.10
N THR A 469 -3.63 16.37 15.16
CA THR A 469 -3.29 16.61 13.74
C THR A 469 -2.59 17.95 13.53
N VAL A 470 -3.01 19.01 14.25
CA VAL A 470 -2.36 20.32 14.13
C VAL A 470 -0.95 20.29 14.72
N VAL A 471 -0.74 19.60 15.85
CA VAL A 471 0.60 19.42 16.44
C VAL A 471 1.49 18.64 15.48
N ALA A 472 1.01 17.53 14.91
CA ALA A 472 1.76 16.76 13.91
C ALA A 472 2.11 17.59 12.67
N THR A 473 1.17 18.44 12.23
CA THR A 473 1.37 19.39 11.11
C THR A 473 2.43 20.43 11.43
N MET A 474 2.35 21.03 12.62
CA MET A 474 3.33 22.02 13.09
C MET A 474 4.73 21.42 13.22
N LEU A 475 4.86 20.23 13.80
CA LEU A 475 6.14 19.53 13.92
C LEU A 475 6.71 19.19 12.54
N SER A 476 5.86 18.74 11.61
CA SER A 476 6.28 18.46 10.23
C SER A 476 6.72 19.72 9.48
N ALA A 477 6.03 20.83 9.64
CA ALA A 477 6.40 22.12 9.04
C ALA A 477 7.73 22.64 9.61
N LEU A 478 7.94 22.53 10.92
CA LEU A 478 9.22 22.87 11.57
C LEU A 478 10.35 21.97 11.05
N ARG A 479 10.11 20.66 10.96
CA ARG A 479 11.08 19.68 10.46
C ARG A 479 11.49 19.98 9.02
N ASP A 480 10.54 20.32 8.15
CA ASP A 480 10.80 20.68 6.75
C ASP A 480 11.54 22.00 6.64
N THR A 481 11.20 22.98 7.49
CA THR A 481 11.92 24.26 7.61
C THR A 481 13.39 24.04 8.01
N LEU A 482 13.63 23.09 8.92
CA LEU A 482 14.96 22.69 9.39
C LEU A 482 15.67 21.69 8.48
N ARG A 483 15.01 21.22 7.40
CA ARG A 483 15.53 20.20 6.47
C ARG A 483 15.88 18.86 7.12
N LEU A 484 15.20 18.51 8.20
CA LEU A 484 15.32 17.22 8.86
C LEU A 484 14.44 16.17 8.16
N PHE A 485 14.84 14.91 8.18
CA PHE A 485 14.04 13.84 7.56
C PHE A 485 12.92 13.36 8.50
N PRO A 486 11.76 12.95 7.97
CA PRO A 486 10.69 12.36 8.77
C PRO A 486 11.08 11.01 9.39
N SER A 487 10.47 10.67 10.52
CA SER A 487 10.60 9.31 11.07
C SER A 487 9.97 8.30 10.10
N PRO A 488 10.59 7.12 9.92
CA PRO A 488 10.00 6.03 9.15
C PRO A 488 8.61 5.65 9.67
N LEU A 489 7.71 5.27 8.76
CA LEU A 489 6.42 4.67 9.14
C LEU A 489 6.68 3.33 9.85
N GLU A 490 6.00 3.09 10.98
CA GLU A 490 6.07 1.80 11.67
C GLU A 490 5.40 0.70 10.84
N GLU A 491 6.12 -0.41 10.65
CA GLU A 491 5.59 -1.60 10.00
C GLU A 491 4.79 -2.46 10.98
N THR A 492 3.84 -3.24 10.45
CA THR A 492 3.09 -4.21 11.24
C THR A 492 3.91 -5.48 11.41
N PRO A 493 4.14 -5.98 12.63
CA PRO A 493 4.90 -7.20 12.83
C PRO A 493 4.18 -8.42 12.26
N SER A 494 4.88 -9.22 11.45
CA SER A 494 4.37 -10.45 10.84
C SER A 494 4.45 -11.64 11.79
N LEU A 495 3.60 -11.66 12.81
CA LEU A 495 3.58 -12.74 13.79
C LEU A 495 3.25 -14.09 13.12
N SER A 496 4.17 -15.05 13.16
CA SER A 496 3.93 -16.39 12.62
C SER A 496 2.80 -17.10 13.35
N VAL A 497 1.95 -17.84 12.60
CA VAL A 497 0.97 -18.77 13.21
C VAL A 497 1.66 -20.00 13.80
N PHE A 498 2.80 -20.39 13.24
CA PHE A 498 3.57 -21.55 13.65
C PHE A 498 4.53 -21.21 14.80
N ASN A 499 4.65 -22.14 15.76
CA ASN A 499 5.68 -22.09 16.79
C ASN A 499 7.07 -22.31 16.17
N SER A 500 8.13 -21.83 16.83
CA SER A 500 9.53 -21.92 16.35
C SER A 500 10.04 -23.34 16.08
N THR A 501 9.35 -24.36 16.58
CA THR A 501 9.68 -25.78 16.40
C THR A 501 8.86 -26.48 15.31
N PHE A 502 7.84 -25.82 14.76
CA PHE A 502 6.93 -26.42 13.79
C PHE A 502 7.47 -26.19 12.37
N ASN A 503 7.70 -27.30 11.66
CA ASN A 503 8.02 -27.28 10.24
C ASN A 503 6.80 -27.77 9.45
N PRO A 504 6.16 -26.94 8.62
CA PRO A 504 5.01 -27.36 7.83
C PRO A 504 5.36 -28.51 6.89
N LEU A 505 4.45 -29.48 6.76
CA LEU A 505 4.60 -30.60 5.83
C LEU A 505 4.59 -30.06 4.40
N LYS A 506 5.64 -30.35 3.64
CA LYS A 506 5.75 -29.92 2.25
C LYS A 506 5.22 -30.96 1.27
N THR A 507 4.53 -30.51 0.24
CA THR A 507 4.14 -31.33 -0.91
C THR A 507 4.68 -30.76 -2.21
N ASP A 508 4.93 -31.65 -3.16
CA ASP A 508 5.20 -31.23 -4.54
C ASP A 508 3.91 -30.61 -5.10
N PRO A 509 3.99 -29.41 -5.70
CA PRO A 509 2.84 -28.79 -6.33
C PRO A 509 2.35 -29.67 -7.49
N PRO A 510 1.05 -29.62 -7.82
CA PRO A 510 0.55 -30.31 -9.00
C PRO A 510 1.31 -29.83 -10.24
N PRO A 511 1.61 -30.72 -11.22
CA PRO A 511 2.21 -30.30 -12.48
C PRO A 511 1.33 -29.21 -13.09
N SER A 512 1.93 -28.11 -13.52
CA SER A 512 1.21 -27.05 -14.21
C SER A 512 0.64 -27.63 -15.50
N ASP A 513 -0.69 -27.69 -15.61
CA ASP A 513 -1.40 -28.22 -16.79
C ASP A 513 -1.24 -27.32 -18.04
N GLU A 514 -0.51 -26.21 -17.96
CA GLU A 514 -0.43 -25.18 -18.99
C GLU A 514 0.93 -25.23 -19.71
N GLU A 515 0.91 -25.61 -21.00
CA GLU A 515 2.01 -25.39 -21.93
C GLU A 515 2.19 -23.87 -22.10
N ILE A 516 3.17 -23.29 -21.39
CA ILE A 516 3.47 -21.87 -21.52
C ILE A 516 4.20 -21.65 -22.85
N ASP A 517 3.45 -21.36 -23.92
CA ASP A 517 3.99 -21.02 -25.25
C ASP A 517 4.80 -19.69 -25.24
N GLU A 518 4.66 -18.89 -24.18
CA GLU A 518 5.25 -17.55 -24.04
C GLU A 518 6.35 -17.49 -22.97
N TYR A 519 7.47 -16.80 -23.25
CA TYR A 519 8.48 -16.55 -22.22
C TYR A 519 8.00 -15.46 -21.25
N LEU A 520 7.62 -15.88 -20.05
CA LEU A 520 7.09 -14.97 -19.02
C LEU A 520 8.19 -14.22 -18.26
N GLY A 521 9.42 -14.72 -18.29
CA GLY A 521 10.55 -14.11 -17.58
C GLY A 521 11.42 -15.17 -16.91
N PRO A 522 12.59 -14.77 -16.36
CA PRO A 522 13.42 -15.68 -15.60
C PRO A 522 12.79 -15.99 -14.24
N ILE A 523 12.88 -17.26 -13.82
CA ILE A 523 12.60 -17.66 -12.43
C ILE A 523 13.83 -17.34 -11.59
N GLU A 524 13.63 -16.61 -10.49
CA GLU A 524 14.71 -16.04 -9.71
C GLU A 524 14.48 -16.16 -8.20
N PRO A 525 15.56 -16.20 -7.40
CA PRO A 525 15.45 -16.13 -5.96
C PRO A 525 14.87 -14.77 -5.56
N PRO A 526 14.25 -14.72 -4.37
CA PRO A 526 13.69 -13.50 -3.82
C PRO A 526 14.75 -12.37 -3.76
N LEU A 527 14.40 -11.21 -4.29
CA LEU A 527 15.15 -9.96 -4.25
C LEU A 527 14.25 -8.88 -3.63
N ALA A 528 14.67 -8.34 -2.50
CA ALA A 528 14.03 -7.19 -1.88
C ALA A 528 14.20 -5.93 -2.73
N SER A 529 13.16 -5.11 -2.78
CA SER A 529 13.21 -3.77 -3.36
C SER A 529 14.11 -2.86 -2.50
N PRO A 530 14.88 -1.93 -3.11
CA PRO A 530 15.66 -0.97 -2.34
C PRO A 530 14.75 -0.12 -1.46
N LYS A 531 15.00 -0.10 -0.14
CA LYS A 531 14.25 0.74 0.81
C LYS A 531 14.97 2.07 1.01
N PHE A 532 14.23 3.15 1.24
CA PHE A 532 14.77 4.41 1.75
C PHE A 532 15.85 5.07 0.86
N VAL A 533 15.70 4.96 -0.47
CA VAL A 533 16.70 5.42 -1.44
C VAL A 533 16.92 6.94 -1.40
N ARG A 534 15.94 7.70 -0.88
CA ARG A 534 15.89 9.18 -1.00
C ARG A 534 15.83 9.93 0.33
N ASN A 535 16.23 9.35 1.45
CA ASN A 535 16.02 9.90 2.81
C ASN A 535 16.31 11.40 2.96
N TYR A 536 17.47 11.87 2.48
CA TYR A 536 17.86 13.27 2.61
C TYR A 536 17.27 14.19 1.53
N THR A 537 17.15 13.68 0.30
CA THR A 537 16.61 14.47 -0.81
C THR A 537 15.10 14.58 -0.78
N TYR A 538 14.41 13.61 -0.17
CA TYR A 538 12.95 13.52 -0.16
C TYR A 538 12.30 14.75 0.49
N THR A 539 12.80 15.20 1.64
CA THR A 539 12.31 16.41 2.32
C THR A 539 12.52 17.69 1.51
N THR A 540 13.54 17.74 0.66
CA THR A 540 13.88 18.96 -0.09
C THR A 540 13.25 18.97 -1.48
N MET A 541 13.35 17.86 -2.21
CA MET A 541 12.91 17.75 -3.61
C MET A 541 11.41 17.47 -3.75
N ASN A 542 10.80 16.77 -2.80
CA ASN A 542 9.39 16.33 -2.88
C ASN A 542 8.49 17.00 -1.84
N SER A 543 8.92 18.14 -1.29
CA SER A 543 8.16 18.87 -0.26
C SER A 543 6.76 19.23 -0.78
N TYR A 544 6.66 19.78 -2.00
CA TYR A 544 5.36 20.17 -2.55
C TYR A 544 4.40 18.98 -2.70
N GLU A 545 4.87 17.87 -3.28
CA GLU A 545 4.07 16.67 -3.49
C GLU A 545 3.59 16.09 -2.16
N ARG A 546 4.46 16.01 -1.15
CA ARG A 546 4.11 15.53 0.19
C ARG A 546 2.97 16.32 0.83
N TRP A 547 3.01 17.64 0.73
CA TRP A 547 2.04 18.53 1.36
C TRP A 547 0.75 18.74 0.53
N ASN A 548 0.82 18.65 -0.81
CA ASN A 548 -0.27 19.13 -1.68
C ASN A 548 -0.79 18.10 -2.70
N VAL A 549 -0.12 16.96 -2.85
CA VAL A 549 -0.55 15.86 -3.74
C VAL A 549 -0.88 14.62 -2.93
N MET A 550 0.04 14.27 -2.03
CA MET A 550 0.01 13.08 -1.21
C MET A 550 -0.72 13.31 0.12
N PHE A 551 -0.59 14.51 0.68
CA PHE A 551 -1.10 14.88 2.01
C PHE A 551 -0.53 14.08 3.18
N GLU A 552 0.66 13.50 3.01
CA GLU A 552 1.38 12.69 4.01
C GLU A 552 2.79 13.24 4.25
N PRO A 553 2.93 14.45 4.84
CA PRO A 553 4.24 14.96 5.21
C PRO A 553 4.79 14.31 6.48
N PHE A 554 4.00 13.52 7.23
CA PHE A 554 4.32 13.13 8.61
C PHE A 554 5.41 12.06 8.70
N HIS A 555 5.38 11.08 7.79
CA HIS A 555 6.22 9.88 7.83
C HIS A 555 7.11 9.75 6.59
N LEU A 556 8.20 9.02 6.76
CA LEU A 556 9.06 8.59 5.66
C LEU A 556 8.65 7.17 5.23
N PHE A 557 8.30 7.03 3.97
CA PHE A 557 7.92 5.75 3.39
C PHE A 557 9.16 5.04 2.83
N GLN A 558 9.19 3.72 2.91
CA GLN A 558 10.27 2.91 2.34
C GLN A 558 10.41 3.12 0.83
N ASN A 559 9.25 3.17 0.16
CA ASN A 559 9.09 3.33 -1.28
C ASN A 559 7.83 4.14 -1.54
N THR A 560 7.82 4.95 -2.60
CA THR A 560 6.62 5.66 -3.05
C THR A 560 6.40 5.40 -4.55
N PRO A 561 5.14 5.34 -5.02
CA PRO A 561 4.88 5.17 -6.46
C PRO A 561 5.31 6.38 -7.29
N PHE A 562 5.69 7.48 -6.63
CA PHE A 562 6.09 8.76 -7.23
C PHE A 562 7.61 8.93 -7.28
N ASP A 563 8.38 7.91 -6.88
CA ASP A 563 9.83 8.00 -6.94
C ASP A 563 10.30 8.13 -8.40
N PRO A 564 11.25 9.06 -8.66
CA PRO A 564 11.70 9.34 -10.00
C PRO A 564 12.43 8.12 -10.54
N VAL A 565 11.99 7.67 -11.71
CA VAL A 565 12.63 6.54 -12.35
C VAL A 565 13.61 7.03 -13.41
N VAL A 566 14.78 6.40 -13.45
CA VAL A 566 15.78 6.67 -14.48
C VAL A 566 15.22 6.33 -15.87
N PRO A 567 15.62 7.06 -16.92
CA PRO A 567 15.09 6.85 -18.26
C PRO A 567 15.61 5.54 -18.85
N THR A 568 14.92 5.01 -19.87
CA THR A 568 15.15 3.65 -20.40
C THR A 568 16.55 3.42 -21.00
N GLU A 569 17.24 4.49 -21.39
CA GLU A 569 18.60 4.49 -21.94
C GLU A 569 19.68 4.42 -20.85
N ALA A 570 19.35 4.73 -19.59
CA ALA A 570 20.30 4.74 -18.46
C ALA A 570 21.06 3.41 -18.32
N ARG A 571 20.41 2.31 -18.70
CA ARG A 571 20.98 0.96 -18.73
C ARG A 571 22.18 0.78 -19.68
N PHE A 572 22.35 1.67 -20.66
CA PHE A 572 23.43 1.59 -21.65
C PHE A 572 24.52 2.65 -21.45
N VAL A 573 24.25 3.66 -20.62
CA VAL A 573 25.09 4.85 -20.48
C VAL A 573 25.60 5.00 -19.03
N GLY A 574 26.06 3.89 -18.46
CA GLY A 574 26.77 3.88 -17.16
C GLY A 574 25.90 3.83 -15.91
N SER A 575 24.57 3.75 -16.03
CA SER A 575 23.64 3.45 -14.92
C SER A 575 23.02 2.05 -15.06
N SER A 576 23.81 1.08 -15.56
CA SER A 576 23.41 -0.30 -15.84
C SER A 576 23.07 -1.15 -14.62
N ASN A 577 23.34 -0.66 -13.40
CA ASN A 577 23.17 -1.43 -12.17
C ASN A 577 21.73 -1.89 -11.98
N GLY A 578 21.54 -3.21 -11.89
CA GLY A 578 20.25 -3.85 -11.70
C GLY A 578 19.39 -3.93 -12.96
N PHE A 579 19.84 -3.46 -14.12
CA PHE A 579 19.10 -3.61 -15.37
C PHE A 579 19.38 -4.96 -16.04
N ARG A 580 18.34 -5.55 -16.61
CA ARG A 580 18.44 -6.78 -17.41
C ARG A 580 17.87 -6.56 -18.81
N PRO A 581 18.65 -5.96 -19.72
CA PRO A 581 18.18 -5.68 -21.07
C PRO A 581 17.96 -6.98 -21.84
N VAL A 582 16.74 -7.19 -22.31
CA VAL A 582 16.43 -8.29 -23.24
C VAL A 582 17.31 -8.17 -24.48
N ASN A 583 17.97 -9.27 -24.85
CA ASN A 583 18.90 -9.37 -25.98
C ASN A 583 19.93 -8.21 -26.04
N GLY A 584 20.50 -7.84 -24.90
CA GLY A 584 21.49 -6.74 -24.82
C GLY A 584 20.96 -5.38 -25.25
N GLY A 585 19.63 -5.22 -25.35
CA GLY A 585 18.98 -3.98 -25.73
C GLY A 585 18.66 -3.81 -27.21
N ALA A 586 19.01 -4.78 -28.05
CA ALA A 586 18.91 -4.66 -29.51
C ALA A 586 17.46 -4.55 -30.03
N GLY A 587 16.46 -4.99 -29.26
CA GLY A 587 15.04 -4.89 -29.61
C GLY A 587 14.64 -5.70 -30.86
N GLY A 588 13.34 -5.99 -30.99
CA GLY A 588 12.76 -6.74 -32.10
C GLY A 588 11.22 -6.65 -32.09
N ALA A 589 10.56 -6.83 -33.24
CA ALA A 589 9.11 -6.64 -33.39
C ALA A 589 8.26 -7.87 -33.00
N GLY A 590 8.76 -8.71 -32.09
CA GLY A 590 8.14 -9.98 -31.72
C GLY A 590 8.42 -10.38 -30.27
N LYS A 591 9.13 -11.49 -30.08
CA LYS A 591 9.44 -12.06 -28.76
C LYS A 591 10.13 -11.04 -27.85
N GLU A 592 11.12 -10.31 -28.35
CA GLU A 592 11.83 -9.29 -27.58
C GLU A 592 10.92 -8.13 -27.16
N PHE A 593 9.90 -7.80 -27.94
CA PHE A 593 8.91 -6.80 -27.55
C PHE A 593 8.03 -7.31 -26.40
N SER A 594 7.51 -8.54 -26.50
CA SER A 594 6.75 -9.16 -25.41
C SER A 594 7.58 -9.22 -24.13
N GLU A 595 8.83 -9.66 -24.22
CA GLU A 595 9.76 -9.75 -23.08
C GLU A 595 10.10 -8.39 -22.44
N VAL A 596 9.87 -7.27 -23.16
CA VAL A 596 10.17 -5.89 -22.72
C VAL A 596 8.90 -5.09 -22.36
N ILE A 597 7.69 -5.67 -22.45
CA ILE A 597 6.46 -4.98 -21.98
C ILE A 597 6.66 -4.55 -20.51
N GLY A 598 6.39 -3.28 -20.18
CA GLY A 598 6.77 -2.67 -18.90
C GLY A 598 8.04 -1.82 -18.94
N GLY A 599 8.72 -1.78 -20.10
CA GLY A 599 9.97 -1.08 -20.31
C GLY A 599 11.17 -1.73 -19.61
N ASN A 600 12.34 -1.17 -19.85
CA ASN A 600 13.54 -1.57 -19.11
C ASN A 600 13.60 -0.73 -17.85
N ARG A 601 13.09 -1.28 -16.74
CA ARG A 601 13.33 -0.79 -15.38
C ARG A 601 14.39 -1.67 -14.70
N PRO A 602 14.97 -1.22 -13.58
CA PRO A 602 15.74 -2.11 -12.71
C PRO A 602 14.96 -3.38 -12.35
N ARG A 603 15.70 -4.39 -11.90
CA ARG A 603 15.16 -5.68 -11.48
C ARG A 603 14.20 -5.49 -10.31
N GLU A 604 12.98 -5.99 -10.48
CA GLU A 604 11.87 -5.84 -9.55
C GLU A 604 11.12 -7.15 -9.45
N GLN A 605 10.54 -7.39 -8.28
CA GLN A 605 9.72 -8.55 -7.96
C GLN A 605 8.47 -8.08 -7.22
N PHE A 606 7.48 -8.97 -7.07
CA PHE A 606 6.25 -8.70 -6.35
C PHE A 606 6.00 -9.73 -5.24
N THR A 607 5.28 -9.33 -4.21
CA THR A 607 4.83 -10.19 -3.12
C THR A 607 3.34 -10.49 -3.28
N VAL A 608 2.94 -11.75 -3.13
CA VAL A 608 1.51 -12.11 -3.11
C VAL A 608 1.00 -12.01 -1.69
N VAL A 609 -0.14 -11.33 -1.49
CA VAL A 609 -0.85 -11.29 -0.21
C VAL A 609 -2.18 -12.00 -0.39
N MET A 610 -2.37 -13.11 0.33
CA MET A 610 -3.57 -13.94 0.27
C MET A 610 -4.29 -13.95 1.61
N LEU A 611 -5.53 -13.49 1.64
CA LEU A 611 -6.36 -13.53 2.84
C LEU A 611 -7.05 -14.91 2.93
N ALA A 612 -6.85 -15.62 4.03
CA ALA A 612 -7.40 -16.97 4.22
C ALA A 612 -8.41 -17.02 5.38
N TYR A 613 -9.60 -17.59 5.12
CA TYR A 613 -10.63 -17.80 6.14
C TYR A 613 -11.44 -19.08 5.91
N GLU A 614 -11.29 -20.06 6.81
CA GLU A 614 -12.08 -21.32 6.85
C GLU A 614 -12.15 -22.10 5.51
N ARG A 615 -11.11 -22.03 4.66
CA ARG A 615 -11.04 -22.64 3.33
C ARG A 615 -9.67 -23.26 3.01
N ASP A 616 -9.06 -23.89 3.99
CA ASP A 616 -7.66 -24.35 3.95
C ASP A 616 -7.32 -25.17 2.69
N GLN A 617 -8.17 -26.12 2.29
CA GLN A 617 -7.92 -26.94 1.10
C GLN A 617 -7.94 -26.15 -0.21
N VAL A 618 -8.86 -25.17 -0.32
CA VAL A 618 -8.96 -24.31 -1.51
C VAL A 618 -7.75 -23.39 -1.58
N MET A 619 -7.36 -22.81 -0.44
CA MET A 619 -6.15 -22.00 -0.31
C MET A 619 -4.89 -22.78 -0.71
N ILE A 620 -4.71 -24.02 -0.21
CA ILE A 620 -3.57 -24.88 -0.58
C ILE A 620 -3.53 -25.14 -2.09
N ALA A 621 -4.67 -25.40 -2.73
CA ALA A 621 -4.75 -25.57 -4.18
C ALA A 621 -4.37 -24.27 -4.93
N SER A 622 -4.84 -23.11 -4.46
CA SER A 622 -4.49 -21.80 -5.02
C SER A 622 -3.01 -21.48 -4.86
N LEU A 623 -2.41 -21.78 -3.70
CA LEU A 623 -0.97 -21.66 -3.46
C LEU A 623 -0.17 -22.55 -4.42
N GLY A 624 -0.59 -23.80 -4.63
CA GLY A 624 0.11 -24.74 -5.52
C GLY A 624 0.23 -24.25 -6.97
N ARG A 625 -0.70 -23.41 -7.43
CA ARG A 625 -0.66 -22.80 -8.77
C ARG A 625 0.36 -21.67 -8.89
N LEU A 626 0.83 -21.11 -7.79
CA LEU A 626 1.89 -20.11 -7.79
C LEU A 626 3.30 -20.73 -7.93
N ASN A 627 3.37 -22.04 -8.18
CA ASN A 627 4.62 -22.74 -8.41
C ASN A 627 5.40 -22.12 -9.57
N GLU A 628 6.66 -21.76 -9.30
CA GLU A 628 7.60 -21.24 -10.29
C GLU A 628 7.11 -20.01 -11.09
N VAL A 629 6.20 -19.20 -10.52
CA VAL A 629 5.80 -17.92 -11.14
C VAL A 629 7.00 -16.97 -11.26
N PRO A 630 7.32 -16.44 -12.46
CA PRO A 630 8.39 -15.45 -12.62
C PRO A 630 8.13 -14.17 -11.82
N TYR A 631 9.21 -13.54 -11.35
CA TYR A 631 9.20 -12.32 -10.52
C TYR A 631 8.49 -12.43 -9.15
N LEU A 632 8.02 -13.61 -8.76
CA LEU A 632 7.46 -13.83 -7.43
C LEU A 632 8.59 -13.80 -6.38
N ASN A 633 8.47 -12.92 -5.38
CA ASN A 633 9.41 -12.82 -4.26
C ASN A 633 9.02 -13.78 -3.13
N LYS A 634 7.81 -13.64 -2.60
CA LYS A 634 7.26 -14.48 -1.53
C LYS A 634 5.74 -14.42 -1.52
N VAL A 635 5.11 -15.33 -0.78
CA VAL A 635 3.67 -15.34 -0.54
C VAL A 635 3.39 -15.14 0.94
N ILE A 636 2.57 -14.14 1.28
CA ILE A 636 2.09 -13.87 2.62
C ILE A 636 0.65 -14.33 2.72
N VAL A 637 0.41 -15.35 3.55
CA VAL A 637 -0.93 -15.83 3.89
C VAL A 637 -1.38 -15.13 5.16
N VAL A 638 -2.34 -14.22 5.03
CA VAL A 638 -2.95 -13.50 6.15
C VAL A 638 -4.04 -14.39 6.75
N TRP A 639 -3.71 -15.01 7.88
CA TRP A 639 -4.56 -16.00 8.53
C TRP A 639 -5.61 -15.32 9.41
N ASN A 640 -6.85 -15.29 8.92
CA ASN A 640 -7.99 -14.69 9.63
C ASN A 640 -8.80 -15.69 10.46
N SER A 641 -8.55 -17.00 10.27
CA SER A 641 -9.21 -18.05 11.04
C SER A 641 -8.80 -17.99 12.51
N ARG A 642 -9.75 -18.22 13.42
CA ARG A 642 -9.49 -18.24 14.89
C ARG A 642 -8.58 -19.39 15.31
N GLN A 643 -8.77 -20.54 14.66
CA GLN A 643 -7.96 -21.74 14.89
C GLN A 643 -6.71 -21.68 14.02
N PRO A 644 -5.55 -22.16 14.50
CA PRO A 644 -4.37 -22.31 13.65
C PRO A 644 -4.65 -23.33 12.51
N PRO A 645 -3.85 -23.32 11.43
CA PRO A 645 -3.89 -24.36 10.41
C PRO A 645 -3.75 -25.74 11.06
N ALA A 646 -4.43 -26.74 10.48
CA ALA A 646 -4.29 -28.12 10.94
C ALA A 646 -2.82 -28.60 10.86
N GLU A 647 -2.37 -29.39 11.84
CA GLU A 647 -0.97 -29.85 11.91
C GLU A 647 -0.59 -30.77 10.74
N ASP A 648 -1.58 -31.47 10.17
CA ASP A 648 -1.45 -32.35 9.01
C ASP A 648 -1.67 -31.62 7.66
N LEU A 649 -1.90 -30.30 7.68
CA LEU A 649 -2.06 -29.52 6.46
C LEU A 649 -0.75 -29.50 5.66
N GLN A 650 -0.86 -29.89 4.39
CA GLN A 650 0.27 -29.99 3.47
C GLN A 650 0.41 -28.72 2.64
N TRP A 651 1.55 -28.04 2.80
CA TRP A 651 1.89 -26.79 2.15
C TRP A 651 2.70 -27.06 0.87
N PRO A 652 2.35 -26.48 -0.29
CA PRO A 652 3.08 -26.73 -1.52
C PRO A 652 4.46 -26.04 -1.50
N ASP A 653 5.51 -26.72 -2.00
CA ASP A 653 6.80 -26.08 -2.26
C ASP A 653 6.76 -25.38 -3.63
N ILE A 654 6.42 -24.10 -3.62
CA ILE A 654 6.26 -23.28 -4.84
C ILE A 654 7.57 -22.63 -5.34
N GLY A 655 8.70 -22.97 -4.72
CA GLY A 655 10.01 -22.41 -5.06
C GLY A 655 10.42 -21.16 -4.29
N VAL A 656 9.45 -20.40 -3.74
CA VAL A 656 9.64 -19.20 -2.90
C VAL A 656 9.10 -19.39 -1.48
N PRO A 657 9.47 -18.54 -0.50
CA PRO A 657 8.93 -18.62 0.85
C PRO A 657 7.41 -18.36 0.92
N ILE A 658 6.70 -19.20 1.69
CA ILE A 658 5.32 -18.96 2.13
C ILE A 658 5.36 -18.56 3.61
N VAL A 659 4.93 -17.35 3.93
CA VAL A 659 4.89 -16.80 5.29
C VAL A 659 3.44 -16.72 5.75
N VAL A 660 3.11 -17.35 6.87
CA VAL A 660 1.74 -17.37 7.40
C VAL A 660 1.64 -16.43 8.60
N VAL A 661 0.94 -15.32 8.42
CA VAL A 661 0.83 -14.24 9.40
C VAL A 661 -0.47 -14.37 10.17
N LYS A 662 -0.35 -14.44 11.49
CA LYS A 662 -1.46 -14.46 12.44
C LYS A 662 -2.02 -13.06 12.64
N THR A 663 -3.34 -12.94 12.56
CA THR A 663 -4.04 -11.68 12.82
C THR A 663 -4.79 -11.72 14.16
N GLU A 664 -4.98 -10.55 14.78
CA GLU A 664 -5.67 -10.45 16.08
C GLU A 664 -7.18 -10.68 15.98
N LYS A 665 -7.79 -10.24 14.86
CA LYS A 665 -9.23 -10.29 14.62
C LYS A 665 -9.50 -10.67 13.18
N ASN A 666 -10.61 -11.37 12.93
CA ASN A 666 -11.09 -11.60 11.57
C ASN A 666 -11.55 -10.26 10.95
N SER A 667 -10.78 -9.73 10.03
CA SER A 667 -11.10 -8.52 9.28
C SER A 667 -10.57 -8.60 7.85
N LEU A 668 -11.41 -8.23 6.88
CA LEU A 668 -10.99 -8.11 5.48
C LEU A 668 -9.87 -7.07 5.30
N ASN A 669 -9.73 -6.14 6.24
CA ASN A 669 -8.71 -5.07 6.16
C ASN A 669 -7.31 -5.55 6.54
N ASN A 670 -7.15 -6.73 7.14
CA ASN A 670 -5.84 -7.22 7.56
C ASN A 670 -4.86 -7.38 6.39
N ARG A 671 -5.36 -7.62 5.16
CA ARG A 671 -4.53 -7.71 3.95
C ARG A 671 -3.92 -6.39 3.50
N PHE A 672 -4.39 -5.25 4.03
CA PHE A 672 -3.87 -3.92 3.69
C PHE A 672 -2.87 -3.39 4.73
N LEU A 673 -2.52 -4.21 5.73
CA LEU A 673 -1.53 -3.83 6.74
C LEU A 673 -0.12 -3.88 6.14
N PRO A 674 0.75 -2.90 6.45
CA PRO A 674 2.13 -2.87 5.96
C PRO A 674 3.01 -3.84 6.76
N PHE A 675 2.85 -5.14 6.50
CA PHE A 675 3.64 -6.19 7.14
C PHE A 675 5.14 -6.02 6.86
N ASP A 676 5.98 -6.15 7.89
CA ASP A 676 7.45 -6.08 7.82
C ASP A 676 8.08 -7.10 6.86
N GLU A 677 7.40 -8.22 6.63
CA GLU A 677 7.78 -9.23 5.64
C GLU A 677 7.57 -8.79 4.18
N ILE A 678 6.83 -7.71 3.92
CA ILE A 678 6.66 -7.15 2.57
C ILE A 678 7.91 -6.37 2.20
N GLU A 679 8.74 -6.99 1.36
CA GLU A 679 10.01 -6.43 0.89
C GLU A 679 9.95 -5.92 -0.55
N THR A 680 8.78 -5.93 -1.18
CA THR A 680 8.59 -5.55 -2.59
C THR A 680 7.69 -4.32 -2.73
N GLU A 681 7.91 -3.52 -3.76
CA GLU A 681 7.04 -2.37 -4.07
C GLU A 681 5.68 -2.81 -4.64
N ALA A 682 5.67 -3.86 -5.45
CA ALA A 682 4.48 -4.39 -6.09
C ALA A 682 3.86 -5.50 -5.24
N ILE A 683 2.55 -5.41 -5.02
CA ILE A 683 1.83 -6.38 -4.19
C ILE A 683 0.68 -6.94 -4.99
N LEU A 684 0.64 -8.26 -5.17
CA LEU A 684 -0.47 -8.96 -5.77
C LEU A 684 -1.44 -9.40 -4.68
N SER A 685 -2.57 -8.69 -4.55
CA SER A 685 -3.63 -9.03 -3.61
C SER A 685 -4.63 -9.99 -4.27
N VAL A 686 -4.81 -11.16 -3.66
CA VAL A 686 -5.66 -12.24 -4.19
C VAL A 686 -6.46 -12.91 -3.07
N ASP A 687 -7.72 -13.25 -3.36
CA ASP A 687 -8.54 -14.07 -2.47
C ASP A 687 -8.15 -15.56 -2.57
N ASP A 688 -8.53 -16.37 -1.57
CA ASP A 688 -8.09 -17.77 -1.42
C ASP A 688 -8.68 -18.75 -2.46
N ASP A 689 -9.71 -18.35 -3.21
CA ASP A 689 -10.43 -19.13 -4.21
C ASP A 689 -10.18 -18.67 -5.67
N VAL A 690 -9.26 -17.73 -5.85
CA VAL A 690 -9.01 -17.08 -7.14
C VAL A 690 -8.06 -17.90 -8.01
N HIS A 691 -8.40 -17.95 -9.31
CA HIS A 691 -7.64 -18.68 -10.32
C HIS A 691 -7.05 -17.69 -11.33
N LEU A 692 -5.73 -17.55 -11.33
CA LEU A 692 -4.97 -16.75 -12.30
C LEU A 692 -3.94 -17.62 -12.98
N ARG A 693 -3.79 -17.45 -14.29
CA ARG A 693 -2.68 -18.07 -15.03
C ARG A 693 -1.40 -17.26 -14.85
N HIS A 694 -0.25 -17.92 -15.06
CA HIS A 694 1.06 -17.27 -14.95
C HIS A 694 1.22 -16.09 -15.92
N ASP A 695 0.71 -16.20 -17.14
CA ASP A 695 0.74 -15.14 -18.16
C ASP A 695 -0.04 -13.90 -17.72
N GLU A 696 -1.20 -14.10 -17.09
CA GLU A 696 -2.04 -13.01 -16.56
C GLU A 696 -1.33 -12.29 -15.41
N ILE A 697 -0.77 -13.03 -14.45
CA ILE A 697 -0.03 -12.46 -13.31
C ILE A 697 1.12 -11.57 -13.81
N VAL A 698 1.93 -12.11 -14.73
CA VAL A 698 3.09 -11.42 -15.27
C VAL A 698 2.67 -10.22 -16.12
N PHE A 699 1.60 -10.34 -16.90
CA PHE A 699 1.04 -9.21 -17.65
C PHE A 699 0.60 -8.07 -16.71
N GLY A 700 -0.15 -8.39 -15.65
CA GLY A 700 -0.58 -7.42 -14.64
C GLY A 700 0.62 -6.72 -13.97
N PHE A 701 1.66 -7.47 -13.60
CA PHE A 701 2.89 -6.91 -13.04
C PHE A 701 3.60 -5.95 -14.02
N ARG A 702 3.70 -6.33 -15.30
CA ARG A 702 4.32 -5.48 -16.33
C ARG A 702 3.55 -4.18 -16.55
N VAL A 703 2.21 -4.22 -16.56
CA VAL A 703 1.36 -3.02 -16.66
C VAL A 703 1.50 -2.13 -15.42
N TRP A 704 1.54 -2.71 -14.22
CA TRP A 704 1.77 -1.97 -12.98
C TRP A 704 3.10 -1.22 -12.98
N ARG A 705 4.18 -1.80 -13.54
CA ARG A 705 5.49 -1.12 -13.65
C ARG A 705 5.44 0.14 -14.51
N GLU A 706 4.46 0.26 -15.41
CA GLU A 706 4.23 1.47 -16.20
C GLU A 706 3.36 2.48 -15.45
N GLN A 707 2.44 2.02 -14.60
CA GLN A 707 1.39 2.82 -13.93
C GLN A 707 1.38 2.62 -12.41
N ARG A 708 2.50 2.91 -11.73
CA ARG A 708 2.70 2.62 -10.29
C ARG A 708 1.76 3.36 -9.35
N ASP A 709 1.19 4.47 -9.79
CA ASP A 709 0.25 5.29 -9.03
C ASP A 709 -1.20 4.78 -9.12
N ARG A 710 -1.42 3.62 -9.75
CA ARG A 710 -2.75 3.04 -9.98
C ARG A 710 -2.82 1.57 -9.58
N ILE A 711 -4.01 1.16 -9.20
CA ILE A 711 -4.36 -0.26 -9.02
C ILE A 711 -4.55 -0.87 -10.42
N VAL A 712 -3.88 -1.97 -10.69
CA VAL A 712 -3.99 -2.72 -11.95
C VAL A 712 -4.61 -4.07 -11.66
N GLY A 713 -5.79 -4.35 -12.20
CA GLY A 713 -6.47 -5.62 -11.95
C GLY A 713 -7.52 -5.92 -13.01
N PHE A 714 -8.05 -7.14 -12.98
CA PHE A 714 -8.91 -7.67 -14.05
C PHE A 714 -10.40 -7.34 -13.86
N PRO A 715 -11.01 -7.48 -12.67
CA PRO A 715 -12.43 -7.21 -12.50
C PRO A 715 -12.69 -5.73 -12.26
N GLY A 716 -13.08 -5.06 -13.35
CA GLY A 716 -13.65 -3.72 -13.31
C GLY A 716 -15.06 -3.70 -12.71
N ARG A 717 -15.39 -2.63 -12.00
CA ARG A 717 -16.70 -2.33 -11.41
C ARG A 717 -17.06 -0.85 -11.61
N PHE A 718 -18.32 -0.50 -11.40
CA PHE A 718 -18.75 0.89 -11.46
C PHE A 718 -19.79 1.25 -10.42
N HIS A 719 -19.90 2.54 -10.17
CA HIS A 719 -20.98 3.13 -9.39
C HIS A 719 -21.90 3.92 -10.33
N ALA A 720 -23.20 3.86 -10.11
CA ALA A 720 -24.19 4.61 -10.86
C ALA A 720 -25.17 5.29 -9.92
N TRP A 721 -25.67 6.46 -10.31
CA TRP A 721 -26.70 7.15 -9.54
C TRP A 721 -28.05 6.49 -9.81
N ASP A 722 -28.73 6.09 -8.73
CA ASP A 722 -30.10 5.61 -8.82
C ASP A 722 -31.08 6.73 -8.44
N PRO A 723 -31.87 7.23 -9.40
CA PRO A 723 -32.81 8.30 -9.15
C PRO A 723 -34.02 7.87 -8.30
N LEU A 724 -34.34 6.57 -8.20
CA LEU A 724 -35.46 6.06 -7.40
C LEU A 724 -35.12 6.05 -5.92
N TYR A 725 -33.89 5.66 -5.57
CA TYR A 725 -33.41 5.63 -4.20
C TYR A 725 -32.68 6.90 -3.78
N GLY A 726 -32.36 7.80 -4.73
CA GLY A 726 -31.68 9.06 -4.46
C GLY A 726 -30.26 8.85 -3.92
N GLY A 727 -29.56 7.83 -4.43
CA GLY A 727 -28.25 7.42 -3.92
C GLY A 727 -27.38 6.76 -4.98
N TRP A 728 -26.10 6.59 -4.66
CA TRP A 728 -25.17 5.84 -5.49
C TRP A 728 -25.33 4.35 -5.23
N HIS A 729 -25.37 3.55 -6.30
CA HIS A 729 -25.38 2.10 -6.24
C HIS A 729 -24.15 1.52 -6.89
N TYR A 730 -23.58 0.51 -6.23
CA TYR A 730 -22.53 -0.33 -6.78
C TYR A 730 -23.15 -1.30 -7.80
N ASN A 731 -22.48 -1.48 -8.93
CA ASN A 731 -22.90 -2.40 -9.96
C ASN A 731 -21.72 -3.25 -10.47
N SER A 732 -21.98 -4.54 -10.68
CA SER A 732 -21.02 -5.55 -11.13
C SER A 732 -21.31 -6.10 -12.52
N ASN A 733 -22.30 -5.57 -13.23
CA ASN A 733 -22.62 -5.98 -14.58
C ASN A 733 -21.49 -5.61 -15.56
N TYR A 734 -21.32 -6.42 -16.60
CA TYR A 734 -20.42 -6.11 -17.70
C TYR A 734 -20.87 -4.84 -18.41
N SER A 735 -20.13 -3.74 -18.23
CA SER A 735 -20.35 -2.46 -18.88
C SER A 735 -19.01 -1.92 -19.40
N CYS A 736 -19.09 -0.98 -20.35
CA CYS A 736 -17.91 -0.23 -20.80
C CYS A 736 -17.58 0.97 -19.89
N GLU A 737 -18.38 1.18 -18.83
CA GLU A 737 -18.18 2.25 -17.86
C GLU A 737 -17.59 1.65 -16.61
N LEU A 738 -16.31 1.91 -16.34
CA LEU A 738 -15.60 1.43 -15.17
C LEU A 738 -15.17 2.61 -14.31
N SER A 739 -15.39 2.51 -13.00
CA SER A 739 -14.95 3.52 -12.03
C SER A 739 -14.14 2.94 -10.88
N MET A 740 -14.03 1.62 -10.79
CA MET A 740 -13.37 0.89 -9.70
C MET A 740 -12.72 -0.39 -10.25
N VAL A 741 -11.63 -0.82 -9.62
CA VAL A 741 -11.01 -2.13 -9.79
C VAL A 741 -11.03 -2.80 -8.43
N LEU A 742 -11.48 -4.06 -8.35
CA LEU A 742 -11.55 -4.76 -7.07
C LEU A 742 -10.17 -5.21 -6.61
N THR A 743 -9.81 -4.84 -5.38
CA THR A 743 -8.48 -5.15 -4.83
C THR A 743 -8.30 -6.61 -4.44
N GLY A 744 -9.37 -7.27 -3.99
CA GLY A 744 -9.30 -8.68 -3.56
C GLY A 744 -9.32 -9.70 -4.69
N ASN A 745 -9.74 -9.28 -5.88
CA ASN A 745 -10.08 -10.20 -6.93
C ASN A 745 -9.10 -9.99 -8.09
N GLN A 746 -7.82 -10.32 -7.87
CA GLN A 746 -6.73 -10.22 -8.86
C GLN A 746 -6.29 -8.78 -9.17
N SER A 747 -5.58 -8.14 -8.23
CA SER A 747 -5.01 -6.82 -8.51
C SER A 747 -3.59 -6.65 -7.97
N MET A 748 -2.79 -5.92 -8.75
CA MET A 748 -1.51 -5.36 -8.35
C MET A 748 -1.76 -3.99 -7.71
N ASP A 749 -1.43 -3.89 -6.44
CA ASP A 749 -1.62 -2.72 -5.59
C ASP A 749 -0.34 -1.86 -5.50
N ILE A 750 -0.54 -0.62 -5.04
CA ILE A 750 0.50 0.34 -4.65
C ILE A 750 1.12 -0.14 -3.31
N PRO A 751 2.36 0.23 -2.92
CA PRO A 751 2.92 -0.15 -1.62
C PRO A 751 1.93 0.01 -0.44
N LEU A 752 1.73 -1.04 0.37
CA LEU A 752 0.72 -1.03 1.45
C LEU A 752 1.02 0.01 2.54
N SER A 753 2.28 0.34 2.77
CA SER A 753 2.67 1.46 3.67
C SER A 753 2.11 2.80 3.17
N TRP A 754 2.07 2.98 1.85
CA TRP A 754 1.43 4.13 1.20
C TRP A 754 -0.10 4.07 1.30
N LEU A 755 -0.70 2.91 1.01
CA LEU A 755 -2.16 2.76 1.01
C LEU A 755 -2.77 2.88 2.41
N SER A 756 -2.13 2.32 3.43
CA SER A 756 -2.61 2.35 4.82
C SER A 756 -2.59 3.74 5.46
N SER A 757 -1.64 4.60 5.09
CA SER A 757 -1.62 6.01 5.50
C SER A 757 -2.64 6.87 4.73
N ASN A 758 -2.93 6.51 3.48
CA ASN A 758 -3.80 7.26 2.58
C ASN A 758 -5.20 6.68 2.39
N SER A 759 -5.58 5.62 3.11
CA SER A 759 -6.94 5.07 3.07
C SER A 759 -7.92 6.08 3.69
N PHE A 760 -8.74 6.67 2.83
CA PHE A 760 -9.79 7.65 3.14
C PHE A 760 -11.15 7.00 3.42
#